data_AF-A0A0M9ECS1-F1
#
_entry.id   AF-A0A0M9ECS1-F1
#
_cell.length_a   1.000
_cell.length_b   1.000
_cell.length_c   1.000
_cell.angle_alpha   90.00
_cell.angle_beta   90.00
_cell.angle_gamma   90.00
#
_symmetry.space_group_name_H-M   'P 1'
#
loop_
_entity.id
_entity.type
_entity.pdbx_description
1 polymer ?
#
loop_
_entity_poly.entity_id
_entity_poly.type
_entity_poly.pdbx_seq_one_letter_code
_entity_poly.pdbx_strand_id
1 'polypeptide(L)'
;MKKKFFISAFVISVSISLMFILYFSLWAGKKNVYIAVASTFSGKHKDYGNEMLRGIQLYVDKINATGGVNDSVVKVLVFDDKGTKKGAGEAAKSIVRNKKIRFVLGHYFSNCSLKAAPIYEKNMMPSITSSATLDDLTTNNDWLFRIVPPNSYQTKFITTYAKSASNIKKAVFIYEKDAYGSSLLKTFTEKASELCIDVSFKSLIDTIDSIDSKNLIVDKQVIQIVNKIRNTQDIDLIFLATHANTSANLIVQLRKSKCNQIIIGADSMASKFFIDALTIYTKKYSFSDIYGSGIYSVTWFHKNLSGKANVDFAKAYMNKYHLKPSLISLSAYDSAHVAITALKSIDSNKFSRTVRKNFKQSLERYYDQHHYIKGLTGKIFFNASGDMKKSMIVIQLRDGDYIPAFTQYISVPYEKISDNIIQNGIDESIIANEDEFFAKTNLIFVRVDNIHFNQIHLKKQTFHAKFDIKFRFKGTFHPENIQFINAKHPIVLKNPKKQIQHQDNSQTLIYNVDGIFSLDFNYKKYPFDTQTLSISLRDTKRSIDKILFSAENQKPVSFKLDSDKWSPLHSYSYIEKQEMVSESGKNKIFSKYHVNVLIKTKLTKKTILLFLPLCLSALLVYIGYFFPLKRMNISMIINIVLLIINAYFHLYFDNPFHYIIFSEYLYIFMYGCIGFTVCYQAILITFYLKQLTRTVALLRTMGIILYPIIITGTVFFSYYLVSHI
;
A
#
# COMPACT_ATOMS: atom_id res chain seq x y z
N MET A 1 -54.40 21.26 -31.94
CA MET A 1 -52.92 21.28 -32.01
C MET A 1 -52.20 21.56 -30.68
N LYS A 2 -52.79 22.28 -29.70
CA LYS A 2 -52.09 22.60 -28.42
C LYS A 2 -51.96 21.42 -27.42
N LYS A 3 -52.94 20.50 -27.36
CA LYS A 3 -52.92 19.34 -26.42
C LYS A 3 -51.81 18.31 -26.69
N LYS A 4 -51.50 18.01 -27.96
CA LYS A 4 -50.51 16.98 -28.32
C LYS A 4 -49.06 17.46 -28.16
N PHE A 5 -48.79 18.76 -28.33
CA PHE A 5 -47.48 19.36 -28.06
C PHE A 5 -47.16 19.35 -26.56
N PHE A 6 -48.17 19.61 -25.71
CA PHE A 6 -48.03 19.48 -24.26
C PHE A 6 -47.76 18.03 -23.85
N ILE A 7 -48.43 17.04 -24.45
CA ILE A 7 -48.22 15.62 -24.11
C ILE A 7 -46.83 15.13 -24.52
N SER A 8 -46.30 15.53 -25.68
CA SER A 8 -44.96 15.13 -26.13
C SER A 8 -43.84 15.86 -25.38
N ALA A 9 -44.01 17.15 -25.10
CA ALA A 9 -43.08 17.88 -24.22
C ALA A 9 -43.11 17.32 -22.79
N PHE A 10 -44.29 16.88 -22.32
CA PHE A 10 -44.45 16.25 -21.02
C PHE A 10 -43.78 14.87 -20.96
N VAL A 11 -43.91 14.01 -21.97
CA VAL A 11 -43.26 12.69 -21.98
C VAL A 11 -41.73 12.80 -22.10
N ILE A 12 -41.22 13.76 -22.87
CA ILE A 12 -39.77 14.03 -22.97
C ILE A 12 -39.25 14.63 -21.66
N SER A 13 -39.98 15.59 -21.07
CA SER A 13 -39.67 16.12 -19.74
C SER A 13 -39.70 15.02 -18.69
N VAL A 14 -40.69 14.13 -18.70
CA VAL A 14 -40.82 13.03 -17.74
C VAL A 14 -39.73 11.98 -17.93
N SER A 15 -39.29 11.70 -19.16
CA SER A 15 -38.23 10.73 -19.44
C SER A 15 -36.83 11.28 -19.08
N ILE A 16 -36.59 12.57 -19.38
CA ILE A 16 -35.40 13.30 -18.93
C ILE A 16 -35.43 13.41 -17.40
N SER A 17 -36.57 13.74 -16.80
CA SER A 17 -36.76 13.75 -15.36
C SER A 17 -36.63 12.36 -14.74
N LEU A 18 -37.04 11.26 -15.38
CA LEU A 18 -36.85 9.89 -14.88
C LEU A 18 -35.39 9.45 -14.95
N MET A 19 -34.66 9.81 -16.01
CA MET A 19 -33.21 9.64 -16.07
C MET A 19 -32.49 10.53 -15.06
N PHE A 20 -32.93 11.78 -14.89
CA PHE A 20 -32.43 12.68 -13.87
C PHE A 20 -32.80 12.18 -12.48
N ILE A 21 -33.96 11.58 -12.25
CA ILE A 21 -34.40 10.98 -10.99
C ILE A 21 -33.66 9.67 -10.74
N LEU A 22 -33.31 8.87 -11.75
CA LEU A 22 -32.47 7.68 -11.59
C LEU A 22 -31.02 8.09 -11.26
N TYR A 23 -30.48 9.07 -11.98
CA TYR A 23 -29.17 9.66 -11.72
C TYR A 23 -29.11 10.39 -10.37
N PHE A 24 -30.16 11.14 -10.04
CA PHE A 24 -30.37 11.84 -8.78
C PHE A 24 -30.89 10.93 -7.67
N SER A 25 -31.32 9.68 -7.93
CA SER A 25 -31.62 8.66 -6.90
C SER A 25 -30.34 7.93 -6.50
N LEU A 26 -29.42 7.74 -7.45
CA LEU A 26 -28.04 7.35 -7.17
C LEU A 26 -27.25 8.47 -6.46
N TRP A 27 -27.71 9.73 -6.60
CA TRP A 27 -27.20 10.93 -5.93
C TRP A 27 -28.15 11.52 -4.88
N ALA A 28 -29.25 10.82 -4.52
CA ALA A 28 -30.29 11.39 -3.65
C ALA A 28 -29.73 11.49 -2.25
N GLY A 29 -29.27 12.70 -1.89
CA GLY A 29 -28.87 13.09 -0.56
C GLY A 29 -28.13 12.02 0.23
N LYS A 30 -27.07 11.40 -0.34
CA LYS A 30 -26.25 10.45 0.41
C LYS A 30 -25.86 11.11 1.72
N LYS A 31 -26.26 10.49 2.83
CA LYS A 31 -26.01 11.02 4.17
C LYS A 31 -24.49 11.13 4.35
N ASN A 32 -24.05 12.06 5.19
CA ASN A 32 -22.62 12.21 5.48
C ASN A 32 -22.32 11.59 6.84
N VAL A 33 -21.29 10.75 6.89
CA VAL A 33 -20.67 10.32 8.14
C VAL A 33 -19.38 11.09 8.32
N TYR A 34 -19.25 11.81 9.44
CA TYR A 34 -18.10 12.65 9.72
C TYR A 34 -17.13 11.93 10.66
N ILE A 35 -15.85 11.95 10.29
CA ILE A 35 -14.74 11.44 11.10
C ILE A 35 -13.78 12.60 11.38
N ALA A 36 -13.17 12.62 12.55
CA ALA A 36 -12.15 13.61 12.89
C ALA A 36 -10.77 13.07 12.60
N VAL A 37 -9.90 13.92 12.08
CA VAL A 37 -8.46 13.69 12.03
C VAL A 37 -7.79 14.80 12.84
N ALA A 38 -7.12 14.43 13.92
CA ALA A 38 -6.45 15.37 14.80
C ALA A 38 -4.93 15.17 14.75
N SER A 39 -4.19 16.21 14.38
CA SER A 39 -2.73 16.14 14.21
C SER A 39 -2.11 17.52 14.13
N THR A 40 -0.79 17.56 13.93
CA THR A 40 -0.03 18.78 13.69
C THR A 40 -0.15 19.20 12.22
N PHE A 41 -1.00 20.18 11.93
CA PHE A 41 -1.20 20.71 10.57
C PHE A 41 -0.56 22.07 10.35
N SER A 42 -0.08 22.71 11.42
CA SER A 42 0.73 23.92 11.38
C SER A 42 2.05 23.77 12.15
N GLY A 43 2.88 24.81 12.15
CA GLY A 43 4.16 24.82 12.85
C GLY A 43 5.23 23.94 12.21
N LYS A 44 6.29 23.66 12.98
CA LYS A 44 7.51 22.97 12.53
C LYS A 44 7.29 21.49 12.18
N HIS A 45 6.22 20.88 12.70
CA HIS A 45 5.92 19.46 12.54
C HIS A 45 4.78 19.18 11.55
N LYS A 46 4.31 20.18 10.78
CA LYS A 46 3.17 20.06 9.86
C LYS A 46 3.26 18.89 8.87
N ASP A 47 4.47 18.49 8.49
CA ASP A 47 4.68 17.44 7.50
C ASP A 47 4.23 16.06 8.01
N TYR A 48 4.39 15.80 9.32
CA TYR A 48 3.86 14.60 9.97
C TYR A 48 2.33 14.50 9.84
N GLY A 49 1.62 15.58 10.17
CA GLY A 49 0.16 15.60 10.09
C GLY A 49 -0.35 15.56 8.65
N ASN A 50 0.29 16.28 7.74
CA ASN A 50 -0.06 16.25 6.32
C ASN A 50 0.11 14.85 5.71
N GLU A 51 1.17 14.14 6.06
CA GLU A 51 1.36 12.77 5.58
C GLU A 51 0.31 11.80 6.17
N MET A 52 0.01 11.92 7.46
CA MET A 52 -1.05 11.14 8.11
C MET A 52 -2.41 11.36 7.43
N LEU A 53 -2.76 12.62 7.14
CA LEU A 53 -4.00 12.98 6.45
C LEU A 53 -4.07 12.40 5.02
N ARG A 54 -2.96 12.41 4.27
CA ARG A 54 -2.92 11.80 2.93
C ARG A 54 -3.19 10.30 2.97
N GLY A 55 -2.63 9.59 3.95
CA GLY A 55 -2.88 8.16 4.17
C GLY A 55 -4.37 7.86 4.44
N ILE A 56 -4.96 8.61 5.37
CA ILE A 56 -6.39 8.49 5.72
C ILE A 56 -7.28 8.82 4.52
N GLN A 57 -7.02 9.95 3.85
CA GLN A 57 -7.83 10.40 2.72
C GLN A 57 -7.76 9.43 1.54
N LEU A 58 -6.62 8.78 1.30
CA LEU A 58 -6.49 7.77 0.25
C LEU A 58 -7.40 6.55 0.51
N TYR A 59 -7.54 6.11 1.76
CA TYR A 59 -8.48 5.05 2.10
C TYR A 59 -9.94 5.53 2.01
N VAL A 60 -10.24 6.73 2.53
CA VAL A 60 -11.58 7.33 2.49
C VAL A 60 -12.07 7.47 1.05
N ASP A 61 -11.23 7.94 0.14
CA ASP A 61 -11.59 8.09 -1.27
C ASP A 61 -11.84 6.74 -1.95
N LYS A 62 -11.03 5.72 -1.63
CA LYS A 62 -11.26 4.35 -2.09
C LYS A 62 -12.63 3.81 -1.64
N ILE A 63 -13.01 4.05 -0.38
CA ILE A 63 -14.30 3.60 0.14
C ILE A 63 -15.47 4.41 -0.43
N ASN A 64 -15.33 5.74 -0.55
CA ASN A 64 -16.37 6.58 -1.13
C ASN A 64 -16.60 6.24 -2.62
N ALA A 65 -15.54 5.91 -3.37
CA ALA A 65 -15.64 5.45 -4.76
C ALA A 65 -16.36 4.10 -4.91
N THR A 66 -16.41 3.29 -3.84
CA THR A 66 -17.08 1.97 -3.80
C THR A 66 -18.44 2.01 -3.10
N GLY A 67 -19.02 3.20 -2.92
CA GLY A 67 -20.37 3.39 -2.40
C GLY A 67 -20.45 4.04 -1.01
N GLY A 68 -19.34 4.08 -0.27
CA GLY A 68 -19.26 4.69 1.06
C GLY A 68 -19.45 3.68 2.21
N VAL A 69 -20.09 4.13 3.30
CA VAL A 69 -20.39 3.35 4.51
C VAL A 69 -21.88 3.46 4.81
N ASN A 70 -22.63 2.35 4.78
CA ASN A 70 -24.08 2.34 5.03
C ASN A 70 -24.85 3.40 4.23
N ASP A 71 -24.57 3.45 2.92
CA ASP A 71 -25.10 4.43 1.95
C ASP A 71 -24.73 5.89 2.23
N SER A 72 -23.77 6.11 3.14
CA SER A 72 -23.25 7.43 3.47
C SER A 72 -21.85 7.69 2.90
N VAL A 73 -21.61 8.94 2.50
CA VAL A 73 -20.29 9.42 2.13
C VAL A 73 -19.51 9.76 3.39
N VAL A 74 -18.29 9.23 3.50
CA VAL A 74 -17.38 9.54 4.61
C VAL A 74 -16.73 10.90 4.35
N LYS A 75 -16.83 11.82 5.32
CA LYS A 75 -16.23 13.16 5.29
C LYS A 75 -15.20 13.31 6.41
N VAL A 76 -14.00 13.73 6.04
CA VAL A 76 -12.90 13.99 6.97
C VAL A 76 -12.98 15.44 7.47
N LEU A 77 -13.00 15.63 8.78
CA LEU A 77 -12.86 16.92 9.44
C LEU A 77 -11.49 17.00 10.11
N VAL A 78 -10.71 18.03 9.75
CA VAL A 78 -9.32 18.18 10.18
C VAL A 78 -9.24 19.13 11.39
N PHE A 79 -8.50 18.73 12.42
CA PHE A 79 -8.30 19.50 13.65
C PHE A 79 -6.81 19.64 13.96
N ASP A 80 -6.32 20.87 14.01
CA ASP A 80 -4.91 21.17 14.26
C ASP A 80 -4.59 21.22 15.76
N ASP A 81 -3.78 20.26 16.22
CA ASP A 81 -3.23 20.24 17.57
C ASP A 81 -1.90 21.00 17.71
N LYS A 82 -1.36 21.49 16.59
CA LYS A 82 -0.10 22.26 16.48
C LYS A 82 1.14 21.49 16.98
N GLY A 83 1.02 20.19 17.21
CA GLY A 83 2.06 19.36 17.84
C GLY A 83 2.27 19.66 19.32
N THR A 84 1.28 20.24 20.01
CA THR A 84 1.42 20.65 21.42
C THR A 84 0.32 20.08 22.31
N LYS A 85 0.64 19.83 23.59
CA LYS A 85 -0.35 19.41 24.61
C LYS A 85 -1.54 20.38 24.69
N LYS A 86 -1.27 21.70 24.64
CA LYS A 86 -2.31 22.74 24.70
C LYS A 86 -3.25 22.64 23.49
N GLY A 87 -2.69 22.63 22.27
CA GLY A 87 -3.48 22.52 21.05
C GLY A 87 -4.25 21.21 20.96
N ALA A 88 -3.67 20.09 21.41
CA ALA A 88 -4.37 18.81 21.48
C ALA A 88 -5.61 18.86 22.40
N GLY A 89 -5.50 19.51 23.56
CA GLY A 89 -6.64 19.73 24.45
C GLY A 89 -7.73 20.62 23.85
N GLU A 90 -7.35 21.65 23.09
CA GLU A 90 -8.29 22.54 22.39
C GLU A 90 -9.00 21.82 21.23
N ALA A 91 -8.24 21.06 20.43
CA ALA A 91 -8.77 20.22 19.35
C ALA A 91 -9.75 19.17 19.90
N ALA A 92 -9.38 18.45 20.96
CA ALA A 92 -10.23 17.45 21.59
C ALA A 92 -11.56 18.04 22.08
N LYS A 93 -11.52 19.20 22.76
CA LYS A 93 -12.73 19.93 23.19
C LYS A 93 -13.63 20.31 22.02
N SER A 94 -13.05 20.73 20.89
CA SER A 94 -13.78 21.10 19.69
C SER A 94 -14.43 19.89 19.03
N ILE A 95 -13.71 18.78 18.97
CA ILE A 95 -14.18 17.50 18.41
C ILE A 95 -15.38 16.96 19.21
N VAL A 96 -15.27 16.89 20.54
CA VAL A 96 -16.36 16.30 21.35
C VAL A 96 -17.64 17.14 21.35
N ARG A 97 -17.53 18.46 21.15
CA ARG A 97 -18.68 19.38 20.96
C ARG A 97 -19.43 19.11 19.65
N ASN A 98 -18.75 18.60 18.63
CA ASN A 98 -19.37 18.27 17.35
C ASN A 98 -20.04 16.88 17.42
N LYS A 99 -21.36 16.87 17.63
CA LYS A 99 -22.19 15.66 17.67
C LYS A 99 -22.18 14.85 16.36
N LYS A 100 -21.74 15.44 15.24
CA LYS A 100 -21.67 14.77 13.94
C LYS A 100 -20.50 13.79 13.82
N ILE A 101 -19.47 13.92 14.66
CA ILE A 101 -18.24 13.11 14.59
C ILE A 101 -18.46 11.75 15.25
N ARG A 102 -18.08 10.68 14.55
CA ARG A 102 -18.18 9.29 15.02
C ARG A 102 -16.99 8.82 15.86
N PHE A 103 -15.79 9.14 15.40
CA PHE A 103 -14.54 8.76 16.06
C PHE A 103 -13.42 9.72 15.62
N VAL A 104 -12.28 9.59 16.27
CA VAL A 104 -11.06 10.37 16.01
C VAL A 104 -9.96 9.45 15.47
N LEU A 105 -9.29 9.86 14.41
CA LEU A 105 -8.00 9.32 13.98
C LEU A 105 -6.92 10.32 14.38
N GLY A 106 -6.07 9.96 15.32
CA GLY A 106 -5.09 10.86 15.96
C GLY A 106 -4.99 10.63 17.46
N HIS A 107 -4.12 11.33 18.17
CA HIS A 107 -3.19 12.35 17.69
C HIS A 107 -1.88 11.73 17.17
N TYR A 108 -1.03 12.53 16.52
CA TYR A 108 0.25 12.04 16.01
C TYR A 108 1.27 11.80 17.14
N PHE A 109 1.52 12.82 17.96
CA PHE A 109 2.49 12.73 19.06
C PHE A 109 1.89 12.13 20.32
N SER A 110 2.66 11.29 21.01
CA SER A 110 2.20 10.62 22.23
C SER A 110 1.81 11.58 23.36
N ASN A 111 2.53 12.69 23.51
CA ASN A 111 2.18 13.73 24.50
C ASN A 111 0.83 14.42 24.20
N CYS A 112 0.48 14.56 22.92
CA CYS A 112 -0.78 15.14 22.45
C CYS A 112 -1.93 14.14 22.67
N SER A 113 -1.71 12.87 22.30
CA SER A 113 -2.66 11.77 22.56
C SER A 113 -2.96 11.63 24.05
N LEU A 114 -1.93 11.63 24.90
CA LEU A 114 -2.09 11.53 26.36
C LEU A 114 -2.89 12.71 26.93
N LYS A 115 -2.76 13.91 26.36
CA LYS A 115 -3.53 15.08 26.80
C LYS A 115 -4.99 15.06 26.31
N ALA A 116 -5.25 14.50 25.14
CA ALA A 116 -6.58 14.44 24.53
C ALA A 116 -7.43 13.25 25.05
N ALA A 117 -6.78 12.12 25.34
CA ALA A 117 -7.37 10.87 25.82
C ALA A 117 -8.46 11.05 26.90
N PRO A 118 -8.20 11.69 28.06
CA PRO A 118 -9.22 11.83 29.12
C PRO A 118 -10.42 12.70 28.70
N ILE A 119 -10.24 13.62 27.74
CA ILE A 119 -11.34 14.43 27.20
C ILE A 119 -12.25 13.56 26.33
N TYR A 120 -11.66 12.68 25.52
CA TYR A 120 -12.39 11.75 24.66
C TYR A 120 -13.15 10.69 25.48
N GLU A 121 -12.48 10.08 26.46
CA GLU A 121 -13.08 9.11 27.37
C GLU A 121 -14.30 9.69 28.11
N LYS A 122 -14.14 10.85 28.77
CA LYS A 122 -15.24 11.53 29.48
C LYS A 122 -16.45 11.83 28.58
N ASN A 123 -16.24 11.94 27.27
CA ASN A 123 -17.29 12.24 26.29
C ASN A 123 -17.70 11.04 25.43
N MET A 124 -17.24 9.82 25.78
CA MET A 124 -17.51 8.60 25.03
C MET A 124 -17.17 8.74 23.54
N MET A 125 -15.98 9.27 23.25
CA MET A 125 -15.47 9.46 21.90
C MET A 125 -14.35 8.45 21.63
N PRO A 126 -14.57 7.43 20.80
CA PRO A 126 -13.52 6.51 20.40
C PRO A 126 -12.43 7.23 19.61
N SER A 127 -11.18 6.92 19.92
CA SER A 127 -10.01 7.45 19.23
C SER A 127 -9.06 6.32 18.84
N ILE A 128 -8.48 6.41 17.64
CA ILE A 128 -7.47 5.48 17.15
C ILE A 128 -6.23 6.26 16.76
N THR A 129 -5.08 5.97 17.36
CA THR A 129 -3.79 6.53 16.95
C THR A 129 -3.00 5.55 16.09
N SER A 130 -2.32 6.07 15.08
CA SER A 130 -1.47 5.32 14.15
C SER A 130 0.01 5.65 14.28
N SER A 131 0.42 6.27 15.39
CA SER A 131 1.81 6.77 15.57
C SER A 131 2.23 6.95 17.02
N ALA A 132 1.30 7.16 17.96
CA ALA A 132 1.66 7.38 19.35
C ALA A 132 1.93 6.06 20.09
N THR A 133 3.13 5.93 20.66
CA THR A 133 3.68 4.67 21.19
C THR A 133 3.85 4.63 22.71
N LEU A 134 3.57 5.71 23.45
CA LEU A 134 3.70 5.71 24.92
C LEU A 134 2.79 4.64 25.55
N ASP A 135 3.33 3.91 26.52
CA ASP A 135 2.64 2.76 27.14
C ASP A 135 1.35 3.17 27.87
N ASP A 136 1.36 4.30 28.58
CA ASP A 136 0.24 4.79 29.38
C ASP A 136 -1.00 5.24 28.58
N LEU A 137 -0.94 5.27 27.24
CA LEU A 137 -2.04 5.80 26.41
C LEU A 137 -3.34 4.99 26.52
N THR A 138 -3.19 3.68 26.65
CA THR A 138 -4.27 2.68 26.71
C THR A 138 -4.45 2.10 28.10
N THR A 139 -3.57 2.46 29.04
CA THR A 139 -3.69 2.03 30.44
C THR A 139 -4.90 2.72 31.06
N ASN A 140 -5.89 1.93 31.50
CA ASN A 140 -7.14 2.40 32.09
C ASN A 140 -7.95 3.37 31.19
N ASN A 141 -7.91 3.17 29.86
CA ASN A 141 -8.68 3.98 28.92
C ASN A 141 -9.28 3.13 27.80
N ASP A 142 -10.54 2.74 27.98
CA ASP A 142 -11.28 1.90 27.04
C ASP A 142 -11.66 2.60 25.72
N TRP A 143 -11.42 3.91 25.60
CA TRP A 143 -11.83 4.71 24.45
C TRP A 143 -10.68 5.05 23.49
N LEU A 144 -9.47 4.58 23.78
CA LEU A 144 -8.30 4.78 22.93
C LEU A 144 -7.77 3.44 22.45
N PHE A 145 -7.56 3.36 21.13
CA PHE A 145 -6.95 2.22 20.47
C PHE A 145 -5.68 2.69 19.77
N ARG A 146 -4.66 1.83 19.69
CA ARG A 146 -3.48 2.09 18.85
C ARG A 146 -3.21 0.92 17.93
N ILE A 147 -2.82 1.24 16.70
CA ILE A 147 -2.42 0.24 15.70
C ILE A 147 -0.90 0.19 15.50
N VAL A 148 -0.14 0.78 16.43
CA VAL A 148 1.33 0.79 16.45
C VAL A 148 1.83 0.15 17.74
N PRO A 149 3.03 -0.45 17.74
CA PRO A 149 3.54 -1.14 18.90
C PRO A 149 3.89 -0.18 20.05
N PRO A 150 3.60 -0.56 21.32
CA PRO A 150 4.04 0.16 22.51
C PRO A 150 5.57 0.33 22.58
N ASN A 151 6.04 1.41 23.20
CA ASN A 151 7.47 1.62 23.47
C ASN A 151 8.09 0.46 24.25
N SER A 152 7.40 -0.07 25.26
CA SER A 152 7.90 -1.21 26.03
C SER A 152 8.06 -2.45 25.16
N TYR A 153 7.04 -2.79 24.38
CA TYR A 153 7.05 -3.94 23.47
C TYR A 153 8.21 -3.87 22.45
N GLN A 154 8.41 -2.70 21.84
CA GLN A 154 9.52 -2.47 20.90
C GLN A 154 10.88 -2.60 21.60
N THR A 155 11.03 -2.02 22.79
CA THR A 155 12.29 -2.03 23.53
C THR A 155 12.68 -3.43 23.97
N LYS A 156 11.73 -4.20 24.52
CA LYS A 156 11.96 -5.60 24.89
C LYS A 156 12.42 -6.42 23.68
N PHE A 157 11.76 -6.25 22.53
CA PHE A 157 12.18 -6.90 21.29
C PHE A 157 13.59 -6.50 20.88
N ILE A 158 13.93 -5.20 20.89
CA ILE A 158 15.27 -4.72 20.52
C ILE A 158 16.34 -5.30 21.45
N THR A 159 16.13 -5.28 22.77
CA THR A 159 17.12 -5.78 23.74
C THR A 159 17.34 -7.28 23.58
N THR A 160 16.26 -8.06 23.40
CA THR A 160 16.34 -9.50 23.14
C THR A 160 17.01 -9.79 21.79
N TYR A 161 16.70 -9.02 20.75
CA TYR A 161 17.36 -9.11 19.45
C TYR A 161 18.86 -8.81 19.56
N ALA A 162 19.24 -7.75 20.26
CA ALA A 162 20.64 -7.36 20.42
C ALA A 162 21.45 -8.48 21.10
N LYS A 163 20.92 -9.08 22.18
CA LYS A 163 21.52 -10.23 22.83
C LYS A 163 21.67 -11.42 21.87
N SER A 164 20.57 -11.82 21.23
CA SER A 164 20.49 -13.11 20.51
C SER A 164 21.07 -13.06 19.10
N ALA A 165 21.05 -11.91 18.43
CA ALA A 165 21.53 -11.76 17.05
C ALA A 165 22.95 -11.20 16.97
N SER A 166 23.40 -10.46 17.98
CA SER A 166 24.69 -9.75 17.98
C SER A 166 25.57 -10.07 19.18
N ASN A 167 25.15 -11.00 20.05
CA ASN A 167 25.90 -11.46 21.23
C ASN A 167 26.37 -10.30 22.14
N ILE A 168 25.53 -9.28 22.29
CA ILE A 168 25.83 -8.09 23.08
C ILE A 168 25.92 -8.46 24.57
N LYS A 169 27.01 -8.04 25.22
CA LYS A 169 27.24 -8.23 26.66
C LYS A 169 27.27 -6.91 27.41
N LYS A 170 27.76 -5.83 26.79
CA LYS A 170 27.89 -4.52 27.42
C LYS A 170 27.29 -3.42 26.55
N ALA A 171 26.47 -2.58 27.17
CA ALA A 171 25.72 -1.53 26.49
C ALA A 171 25.84 -0.16 27.18
N VAL A 172 25.75 0.89 26.38
CA VAL A 172 25.53 2.27 26.84
C VAL A 172 24.16 2.74 26.40
N PHE A 173 23.50 3.52 27.25
CA PHE A 173 22.18 4.07 26.96
C PHE A 173 22.23 5.59 26.85
N ILE A 174 21.73 6.15 25.75
CA ILE A 174 21.57 7.59 25.56
C ILE A 174 20.10 7.89 25.33
N TYR A 175 19.54 8.85 26.09
CA TYR A 175 18.10 9.09 26.09
C TYR A 175 17.74 10.54 26.22
N GLU A 176 16.65 10.91 25.57
CA GLU A 176 16.13 12.26 25.65
C GLU A 176 15.37 12.55 26.95
N LYS A 177 15.42 13.81 27.39
CA LYS A 177 14.69 14.33 28.55
C LYS A 177 13.20 14.52 28.27
N ASP A 178 12.53 13.46 27.83
CA ASP A 178 11.08 13.44 27.62
C ASP A 178 10.46 12.09 28.01
N ALA A 179 9.14 11.99 27.89
CA ALA A 179 8.41 10.78 28.24
C ALA A 179 8.79 9.59 27.33
N TYR A 180 9.16 9.86 26.07
CA TYR A 180 9.51 8.82 25.11
C TYR A 180 10.86 8.19 25.47
N GLY A 181 11.93 9.00 25.60
CA GLY A 181 13.25 8.53 26.01
C GLY A 181 13.25 7.85 27.39
N SER A 182 12.46 8.40 28.33
CA SER A 182 12.33 7.83 29.68
C SER A 182 11.63 6.47 29.69
N SER A 183 10.58 6.27 28.88
CA SER A 183 9.86 4.98 28.86
C SER A 183 10.69 3.87 28.19
N LEU A 184 11.46 4.20 27.15
CA LEU A 184 12.44 3.29 26.56
C LEU A 184 13.57 2.96 27.55
N LEU A 185 14.08 3.94 28.31
CA LEU A 185 15.12 3.72 29.33
C LEU A 185 14.71 2.71 30.38
N LYS A 186 13.51 2.90 30.93
CA LYS A 186 12.96 2.04 31.96
C LYS A 186 12.93 0.59 31.45
N THR A 187 12.27 0.38 30.31
CA THR A 187 12.09 -0.96 29.75
C THR A 187 13.41 -1.60 29.33
N PHE A 188 14.33 -0.85 28.75
CA PHE A 188 15.63 -1.37 28.36
C PHE A 188 16.43 -1.82 29.57
N THR A 189 16.46 -1.02 30.65
CA THR A 189 17.19 -1.36 31.87
C THR A 189 16.66 -2.65 32.50
N GLU A 190 15.34 -2.76 32.61
CA GLU A 190 14.66 -3.96 33.13
C GLU A 190 15.05 -5.18 32.29
N LYS A 191 14.87 -5.10 30.95
CA LYS A 191 15.16 -6.23 30.07
C LYS A 191 16.65 -6.56 29.95
N ALA A 192 17.53 -5.57 30.03
CA ALA A 192 18.97 -5.76 30.02
C ALA A 192 19.42 -6.53 31.26
N SER A 193 18.85 -6.21 32.44
CA SER A 193 19.10 -6.97 33.67
C SER A 193 18.66 -8.43 33.55
N GLU A 194 17.46 -8.68 32.99
CA GLU A 194 16.97 -10.05 32.75
C GLU A 194 17.89 -10.87 31.82
N LEU A 195 18.51 -10.20 30.84
CA LEU A 195 19.36 -10.84 29.81
C LEU A 195 20.86 -10.79 30.14
N CYS A 196 21.22 -10.37 31.35
CA CYS A 196 22.59 -10.20 31.80
C CYS A 196 23.43 -9.36 30.81
N ILE A 197 22.88 -8.20 30.40
CA ILE A 197 23.59 -7.17 29.64
C ILE A 197 24.03 -6.09 30.64
N ASP A 198 25.34 -5.86 30.75
CA ASP A 198 25.91 -4.82 31.59
C ASP A 198 25.65 -3.43 30.97
N VAL A 199 24.86 -2.60 31.66
CA VAL A 199 24.62 -1.21 31.27
C VAL A 199 25.67 -0.31 31.91
N SER A 200 26.75 -0.03 31.18
CA SER A 200 27.92 0.69 31.71
C SER A 200 27.61 2.08 32.23
N PHE A 201 26.79 2.82 31.49
CA PHE A 201 26.23 4.09 31.96
C PHE A 201 25.02 4.51 31.13
N LYS A 202 24.28 5.46 31.69
CA LYS A 202 23.15 6.15 31.08
C LYS A 202 23.50 7.62 30.92
N SER A 203 23.15 8.22 29.79
CA SER A 203 23.38 9.64 29.51
C SER A 203 22.11 10.32 29.02
N LEU A 204 21.79 11.46 29.64
CA LEU A 204 20.68 12.32 29.27
C LEU A 204 21.11 13.30 28.17
N ILE A 205 20.22 13.57 27.22
CA ILE A 205 20.39 14.61 26.20
C ILE A 205 19.10 15.43 26.04
N ASP A 206 19.21 16.71 25.74
CA ASP A 206 18.04 17.55 25.43
C ASP A 206 17.55 17.31 23.98
N THR A 207 16.24 17.48 23.76
CA THR A 207 15.61 17.24 22.46
C THR A 207 16.02 18.28 21.41
N ILE A 208 16.33 17.83 20.19
CA ILE A 208 16.52 18.70 19.02
C ILE A 208 15.20 18.88 18.26
N ASP A 209 14.47 19.94 18.58
CA ASP A 209 13.19 20.26 17.92
C ASP A 209 13.32 20.72 16.46
N SER A 210 14.50 21.22 16.06
CA SER A 210 14.75 21.80 14.74
C SER A 210 16.19 21.61 14.31
N ILE A 211 16.37 21.03 13.12
CA ILE A 211 17.69 20.75 12.52
C ILE A 211 18.44 22.06 12.18
N ASP A 212 17.72 23.14 11.88
CA ASP A 212 18.31 24.40 11.40
C ASP A 212 18.80 25.34 12.53
N SER A 213 18.55 25.00 13.80
CA SER A 213 18.99 25.80 14.94
C SER A 213 20.26 25.22 15.53
N LYS A 214 21.33 26.03 15.63
CA LYS A 214 22.50 25.71 16.47
C LYS A 214 22.01 25.51 17.90
N ASN A 215 22.10 24.29 18.40
CA ASN A 215 21.74 23.98 19.78
C ASN A 215 23.03 23.76 20.57
N LEU A 216 23.66 24.85 21.00
CA LEU A 216 24.95 24.85 21.68
C LEU A 216 24.97 23.96 22.93
N ILE A 217 23.83 23.81 23.61
CA ILE A 217 23.69 22.93 24.78
C ILE A 217 23.78 21.47 24.35
N VAL A 218 22.97 21.09 23.36
CA VAL A 218 22.97 19.71 22.84
C VAL A 218 24.32 19.38 22.21
N ASP A 219 24.94 20.30 21.47
CA ASP A 219 26.28 20.08 20.90
C ASP A 219 27.33 19.81 22.00
N LYS A 220 27.29 20.54 23.13
CA LYS A 220 28.14 20.27 24.29
C LYS A 220 27.85 18.90 24.93
N GLN A 221 26.57 18.56 25.12
CA GLN A 221 26.16 17.25 25.66
C GLN A 221 26.64 16.11 24.75
N VAL A 222 26.48 16.23 23.43
CA VAL A 222 26.95 15.24 22.45
C VAL A 222 28.45 15.03 22.57
N ILE A 223 29.26 16.10 22.64
CA ILE A 223 30.72 15.99 22.81
C ILE A 223 31.07 15.26 24.12
N GLN A 224 30.40 15.60 25.23
CA GLN A 224 30.62 14.94 26.52
C GLN A 224 30.28 13.45 26.47
N ILE A 225 29.15 13.10 25.86
CA ILE A 225 28.71 11.70 25.69
C ILE A 225 29.71 10.92 24.83
N VAL A 226 30.14 11.48 23.70
CA VAL A 226 31.12 10.86 22.81
C VAL A 226 32.45 10.61 23.52
N ASN A 227 32.94 11.60 24.28
CA ASN A 227 34.17 11.45 25.06
C ASN A 227 34.03 10.37 26.15
N LYS A 228 32.88 10.31 26.84
CA LYS A 228 32.60 9.28 27.84
C LYS A 228 32.58 7.87 27.22
N ILE A 229 31.98 7.71 26.04
CA ILE A 229 32.00 6.44 25.28
C ILE A 229 33.42 6.04 24.93
N ARG A 230 34.23 6.97 24.40
CA ARG A 230 35.64 6.69 24.04
C ARG A 230 36.50 6.27 25.22
N ASN A 231 36.20 6.79 26.40
CA ASN A 231 36.93 6.48 27.63
C ASN A 231 36.40 5.24 28.36
N THR A 232 35.35 4.59 27.85
CA THR A 232 34.78 3.38 28.43
C THR A 232 35.16 2.18 27.58
N GLN A 233 35.83 1.21 28.19
CA GLN A 233 36.27 -0.01 27.49
C GLN A 233 35.12 -1.00 27.27
N ASP A 234 35.26 -1.79 26.23
CA ASP A 234 34.44 -2.98 25.92
C ASP A 234 32.94 -2.72 25.70
N ILE A 235 32.56 -1.55 25.19
CA ILE A 235 31.17 -1.29 24.81
C ILE A 235 30.86 -2.04 23.50
N ASP A 236 29.88 -2.94 23.52
CA ASP A 236 29.40 -3.63 22.31
C ASP A 236 28.27 -2.84 21.62
N LEU A 237 27.35 -2.27 22.42
CA LEU A 237 26.12 -1.63 21.97
C LEU A 237 25.98 -0.20 22.51
N ILE A 238 25.58 0.72 21.64
CA ILE A 238 25.02 2.03 22.01
C ILE A 238 23.53 2.00 21.67
N PHE A 239 22.67 2.01 22.69
CA PHE A 239 21.24 2.14 22.51
C PHE A 239 20.82 3.62 22.50
N LEU A 240 20.14 4.05 21.45
CA LEU A 240 19.62 5.40 21.29
C LEU A 240 18.10 5.45 21.52
N ALA A 241 17.72 5.96 22.69
CA ALA A 241 16.34 6.29 23.06
C ALA A 241 16.04 7.78 22.81
N THR A 242 16.23 8.21 21.58
CA THR A 242 16.14 9.62 21.17
C THR A 242 15.27 9.76 19.93
N HIS A 243 14.78 10.98 19.65
CA HIS A 243 14.06 11.29 18.42
C HIS A 243 15.01 11.42 17.24
N ALA A 244 14.45 11.37 16.04
CA ALA A 244 15.15 11.30 14.75
C ALA A 244 16.31 12.29 14.59
N ASN A 245 16.08 13.57 14.92
CA ASN A 245 17.08 14.63 14.76
C ASN A 245 18.27 14.43 15.70
N THR A 246 17.98 14.15 16.97
CA THR A 246 19.00 13.93 18.02
C THR A 246 19.80 12.67 17.72
N SER A 247 19.15 11.56 17.30
CA SER A 247 19.83 10.34 16.88
C SER A 247 20.79 10.61 15.72
N ALA A 248 20.34 11.36 14.71
CA ALA A 248 21.16 11.67 13.54
C ALA A 248 22.40 12.49 13.91
N ASN A 249 22.26 13.52 14.75
CA ASN A 249 23.39 14.30 15.26
C ASN A 249 24.38 13.41 16.03
N LEU A 250 23.90 12.65 17.02
CA LEU A 250 24.71 11.74 17.84
C LEU A 250 25.50 10.75 16.97
N ILE A 251 24.85 10.09 16.02
CA ILE A 251 25.48 9.11 15.13
C ILE A 251 26.61 9.75 14.32
N VAL A 252 26.38 10.94 13.76
CA VAL A 252 27.42 11.64 12.99
C VAL A 252 28.63 11.95 13.88
N GLN A 253 28.43 12.45 15.10
CA GLN A 253 29.56 12.77 15.99
C GLN A 253 30.28 11.53 16.52
N LEU A 254 29.55 10.45 16.81
CA LEU A 254 30.12 9.15 17.19
C LEU A 254 31.03 8.59 16.09
N ARG A 255 30.52 8.54 14.86
CA ARG A 255 31.27 8.02 13.71
C ARG A 255 32.48 8.89 13.36
N LYS A 256 32.34 10.23 13.41
CA LYS A 256 33.48 11.16 13.29
C LYS A 256 34.58 10.92 14.32
N SER A 257 34.19 10.49 15.52
CA SER A 257 35.10 10.20 16.61
C SER A 257 35.58 8.74 16.63
N LYS A 258 35.40 8.02 15.51
CA LYS A 258 35.80 6.62 15.30
C LYS A 258 35.19 5.63 16.31
N CYS A 259 34.03 5.98 16.88
CA CYS A 259 33.24 5.04 17.67
C CYS A 259 32.50 4.11 16.70
N ASN A 260 32.94 2.86 16.59
CA ASN A 260 32.45 1.87 15.61
C ASN A 260 31.51 0.82 16.22
N GLN A 261 31.09 1.01 17.47
CA GLN A 261 30.15 0.12 18.15
C GLN A 261 28.84 -0.01 17.37
N ILE A 262 28.14 -1.12 17.62
CA ILE A 262 26.78 -1.32 17.10
C ILE A 262 25.89 -0.25 17.74
N ILE A 263 25.11 0.44 16.92
CA ILE A 263 24.12 1.42 17.35
C ILE A 263 22.75 0.84 17.03
N ILE A 264 21.85 0.78 18.02
CA ILE A 264 20.46 0.42 17.77
C ILE A 264 19.56 1.48 18.42
N GLY A 265 18.52 1.93 17.71
CA GLY A 265 17.47 2.73 18.30
C GLY A 265 16.07 2.24 17.95
N ALA A 266 15.08 2.85 18.58
CA ALA A 266 13.66 2.53 18.35
C ALA A 266 13.15 3.10 17.01
N ASP A 267 11.83 3.07 16.80
CA ASP A 267 11.13 3.40 15.56
C ASP A 267 11.39 4.82 15.03
N SER A 268 11.71 5.79 15.90
CA SER A 268 12.04 7.14 15.44
C SER A 268 13.23 7.16 14.46
N MET A 269 14.20 6.25 14.59
CA MET A 269 15.33 6.13 13.67
C MET A 269 14.91 5.51 12.32
N ALA A 270 13.84 4.72 12.26
CA ALA A 270 13.33 4.15 11.01
C ALA A 270 12.59 5.18 10.13
N SER A 271 12.39 6.40 10.61
CA SER A 271 11.62 7.42 9.92
C SER A 271 12.39 8.07 8.75
N LYS A 272 11.64 8.57 7.77
CA LYS A 272 12.23 9.41 6.71
C LYS A 272 12.92 10.66 7.29
N PHE A 273 12.37 11.23 8.36
CA PHE A 273 12.91 12.40 9.03
C PHE A 273 14.32 12.13 9.60
N PHE A 274 14.58 10.93 10.09
CA PHE A 274 15.92 10.53 10.49
C PHE A 274 16.88 10.52 9.30
N ILE A 275 16.49 9.95 8.15
CA ILE A 275 17.30 9.94 6.94
C ILE A 275 17.57 11.36 6.42
N ASP A 276 16.55 12.24 6.45
CA ASP A 276 16.68 13.64 6.04
C ASP A 276 17.63 14.40 6.97
N ALA A 277 17.47 14.25 8.29
CA ALA A 277 18.34 14.85 9.30
C ALA A 277 19.78 14.36 9.16
N LEU A 278 19.96 13.05 9.01
CA LEU A 278 21.26 12.44 8.80
C LEU A 278 21.91 12.97 7.52
N THR A 279 21.16 13.03 6.42
CA THR A 279 21.62 13.64 5.16
C THR A 279 22.10 15.07 5.40
N ILE A 280 21.32 15.90 6.10
CA ILE A 280 21.69 17.29 6.40
C ILE A 280 22.98 17.37 7.22
N TYR A 281 23.11 16.59 8.31
CA TYR A 281 24.31 16.56 9.14
C TYR A 281 25.54 15.97 8.41
N THR A 282 25.32 15.08 7.42
CA THR A 282 26.39 14.44 6.63
C THR A 282 26.90 15.25 5.45
N LYS A 283 26.22 16.34 5.00
CA LYS A 283 26.57 17.12 3.79
C LYS A 283 28.04 17.58 3.67
N LYS A 284 28.82 17.53 4.74
CA LYS A 284 30.24 17.91 4.81
C LYS A 284 31.22 16.73 4.88
N TYR A 285 30.76 15.49 4.78
CA TYR A 285 31.55 14.29 5.09
C TYR A 285 31.39 13.18 4.03
N SER A 286 32.38 12.29 3.95
CA SER A 286 32.33 11.12 3.07
C SER A 286 31.23 10.15 3.50
N PHE A 287 30.53 9.57 2.53
CA PHE A 287 29.47 8.60 2.74
C PHE A 287 29.96 7.34 3.48
N SER A 288 31.20 6.91 3.24
CA SER A 288 31.80 5.72 3.86
C SER A 288 31.97 5.85 5.38
N ASP A 289 32.25 7.05 5.85
CA ASP A 289 32.71 7.29 7.23
C ASP A 289 31.56 7.34 8.23
N ILE A 290 30.35 7.67 7.75
CA ILE A 290 29.15 7.82 8.59
C ILE A 290 28.15 6.68 8.36
N TYR A 291 27.94 6.26 7.11
CA TYR A 291 26.97 5.20 6.75
C TYR A 291 27.56 3.78 6.82
N GLY A 292 28.69 3.60 7.51
CA GLY A 292 29.30 2.30 7.75
C GLY A 292 28.35 1.30 8.42
N SER A 293 28.66 0.01 8.35
CA SER A 293 27.86 -1.06 8.94
C SER A 293 27.66 -0.86 10.45
N GLY A 294 26.55 -1.37 10.99
CA GLY A 294 26.31 -1.42 12.44
C GLY A 294 25.35 -0.38 13.00
N ILE A 295 24.54 0.29 12.18
CA ILE A 295 23.44 1.14 12.65
C ILE A 295 22.13 0.43 12.34
N TYR A 296 21.36 0.09 13.37
CA TYR A 296 20.09 -0.61 13.25
C TYR A 296 18.94 0.18 13.90
N SER A 297 17.74 -0.16 13.48
CA SER A 297 16.49 0.29 14.08
C SER A 297 15.43 -0.79 13.90
N VAL A 298 14.25 -0.57 14.44
CA VAL A 298 13.08 -1.43 14.25
C VAL A 298 11.95 -0.66 13.60
N THR A 299 11.16 -1.36 12.81
CA THR A 299 9.94 -0.86 12.17
C THR A 299 8.92 -1.99 12.13
N TRP A 300 7.64 -1.69 11.93
CA TRP A 300 6.62 -2.72 11.69
C TRP A 300 6.26 -2.85 10.20
N PHE A 301 6.96 -2.13 9.32
CA PHE A 301 6.80 -2.26 7.89
C PHE A 301 8.08 -1.91 7.14
N HIS A 302 8.40 -2.70 6.11
CA HIS A 302 9.45 -2.39 5.15
C HIS A 302 9.01 -2.77 3.73
N LYS A 303 9.22 -1.87 2.76
CA LYS A 303 8.79 -2.06 1.36
C LYS A 303 9.34 -3.35 0.73
N ASN A 304 10.59 -3.72 1.03
CA ASN A 304 11.24 -4.91 0.47
C ASN A 304 10.69 -6.22 1.06
N LEU A 305 9.95 -6.15 2.18
CA LEU A 305 9.30 -7.28 2.83
C LEU A 305 7.76 -7.29 2.63
N SER A 306 7.28 -6.45 1.72
CA SER A 306 5.85 -6.16 1.58
C SER A 306 5.19 -6.89 0.41
N GLY A 307 3.85 -6.97 0.46
CA GLY A 307 3.05 -7.68 -0.54
C GLY A 307 2.51 -6.79 -1.65
N LYS A 308 1.78 -7.40 -2.58
CA LYS A 308 1.16 -6.73 -3.74
C LYS A 308 0.28 -5.53 -3.35
N ALA A 309 -0.47 -5.64 -2.25
CA ALA A 309 -1.32 -4.55 -1.76
C ALA A 309 -0.53 -3.27 -1.43
N ASN A 310 0.73 -3.41 -0.96
CA ASN A 310 1.60 -2.29 -0.66
C ASN A 310 2.15 -1.63 -1.93
N VAL A 311 2.43 -2.43 -2.98
CA VAL A 311 2.79 -1.91 -4.30
C VAL A 311 1.63 -1.09 -4.88
N ASP A 312 0.40 -1.61 -4.79
CA ASP A 312 -0.80 -0.93 -5.28
C ASP A 312 -1.09 0.36 -4.50
N PHE A 313 -0.94 0.32 -3.17
CA PHE A 313 -1.01 1.51 -2.34
C PHE A 313 0.04 2.55 -2.75
N ALA A 314 1.31 2.16 -2.90
CA ALA A 314 2.38 3.08 -3.26
C ALA A 314 2.11 3.72 -4.64
N LYS A 315 1.63 2.95 -5.60
CA LYS A 315 1.23 3.46 -6.92
C LYS A 315 0.07 4.45 -6.81
N ALA A 316 -1.00 4.11 -6.08
CA ALA A 316 -2.15 4.99 -5.91
C ALA A 316 -1.75 6.30 -5.19
N TYR A 317 -0.88 6.20 -4.17
CA TYR A 317 -0.38 7.34 -3.42
C TYR A 317 0.48 8.26 -4.29
N MET A 318 1.43 7.71 -5.05
CA MET A 318 2.27 8.48 -5.98
C MET A 318 1.46 9.13 -7.10
N ASN A 319 0.47 8.42 -7.66
CA ASN A 319 -0.39 8.97 -8.72
C ASN A 319 -1.20 10.17 -8.24
N LYS A 320 -1.63 10.17 -6.98
CA LYS A 320 -2.49 11.20 -6.42
C LYS A 320 -1.71 12.38 -5.82
N TYR A 321 -0.60 12.10 -5.13
CA TYR A 321 0.11 13.10 -4.34
C TYR A 321 1.49 13.46 -4.91
N HIS A 322 1.98 12.74 -5.93
CA HIS A 322 3.32 12.92 -6.51
C HIS A 322 4.45 12.81 -5.46
N LEU A 323 4.20 12.08 -4.38
CA LEU A 323 5.13 11.85 -3.27
C LEU A 323 5.26 10.35 -3.01
N LYS A 324 6.41 9.93 -2.49
CA LYS A 324 6.58 8.55 -2.01
C LYS A 324 5.89 8.40 -0.65
N PRO A 325 5.16 7.30 -0.41
CA PRO A 325 4.61 7.04 0.93
C PRO A 325 5.72 6.66 1.91
N SER A 326 5.48 6.90 3.20
CA SER A 326 6.27 6.38 4.32
C SER A 326 5.41 5.52 5.27
N LEU A 327 6.03 5.05 6.35
CA LEU A 327 5.37 4.34 7.44
C LEU A 327 4.17 5.11 8.01
N ILE A 328 4.23 6.44 8.02
CA ILE A 328 3.16 7.32 8.56
C ILE A 328 1.90 7.20 7.71
N SER A 329 2.02 7.41 6.39
CA SER A 329 0.86 7.34 5.48
C SER A 329 0.30 5.91 5.39
N LEU A 330 1.15 4.88 5.46
CA LEU A 330 0.73 3.48 5.53
C LEU A 330 -0.06 3.17 6.81
N SER A 331 0.47 3.54 7.97
CA SER A 331 -0.20 3.30 9.26
C SER A 331 -1.50 4.11 9.33
N ALA A 332 -1.50 5.35 8.85
CA ALA A 332 -2.70 6.18 8.81
C ALA A 332 -3.79 5.60 7.88
N TYR A 333 -3.41 5.05 6.71
CA TYR A 333 -4.32 4.30 5.83
C TYR A 333 -4.94 3.10 6.56
N ASP A 334 -4.12 2.34 7.28
CA ASP A 334 -4.57 1.18 8.07
C ASP A 334 -5.50 1.58 9.23
N SER A 335 -5.27 2.73 9.88
CA SER A 335 -6.16 3.24 10.93
C SER A 335 -7.55 3.61 10.37
N ALA A 336 -7.58 4.24 9.20
CA ALA A 336 -8.84 4.51 8.51
C ALA A 336 -9.52 3.21 8.07
N HIS A 337 -8.75 2.23 7.61
CA HIS A 337 -9.24 0.91 7.24
C HIS A 337 -9.91 0.20 8.41
N VAL A 338 -9.22 0.10 9.55
CA VAL A 338 -9.76 -0.59 10.73
C VAL A 338 -11.02 0.12 11.25
N ALA A 339 -10.97 1.45 11.34
CA ALA A 339 -12.08 2.25 11.84
C ALA A 339 -13.30 2.14 10.92
N ILE A 340 -13.13 2.31 9.61
CA ILE A 340 -14.25 2.26 8.68
C ILE A 340 -14.83 0.84 8.57
N THR A 341 -14.00 -0.20 8.70
CA THR A 341 -14.48 -1.58 8.76
C THR A 341 -15.36 -1.81 9.98
N ALA A 342 -14.93 -1.34 11.16
CA ALA A 342 -15.75 -1.39 12.37
C ALA A 342 -17.05 -0.57 12.23
N LEU A 343 -16.97 0.62 11.63
CA LEU A 343 -18.12 1.50 11.39
C LEU A 343 -19.16 0.88 10.45
N LYS A 344 -18.74 0.10 9.45
CA LYS A 344 -19.64 -0.62 8.53
C LYS A 344 -20.48 -1.69 9.23
N SER A 345 -20.04 -2.17 10.39
CA SER A 345 -20.74 -3.24 11.10
C SER A 345 -21.91 -2.76 11.99
N ILE A 346 -22.14 -1.45 12.05
CA ILE A 346 -23.16 -0.82 12.91
C ILE A 346 -24.02 0.17 12.11
N ASP A 347 -25.23 0.49 12.58
CA ASP A 347 -25.99 1.64 12.06
C ASP A 347 -25.32 2.96 12.49
N SER A 348 -24.54 3.53 11.56
CA SER A 348 -23.78 4.75 11.75
C SER A 348 -24.51 6.03 11.31
N ASN A 349 -25.74 5.91 10.79
CA ASN A 349 -26.49 7.04 10.23
C ASN A 349 -27.09 7.97 11.30
N LYS A 350 -27.19 7.49 12.54
CA LYS A 350 -27.67 8.29 13.69
C LYS A 350 -26.53 9.10 14.34
N PHE A 351 -26.85 10.30 14.81
CA PHE A 351 -25.93 11.16 15.55
C PHE A 351 -26.14 11.01 17.06
N SER A 352 -25.58 9.97 17.68
CA SER A 352 -25.77 9.72 19.11
C SER A 352 -24.54 9.16 19.82
N ARG A 353 -24.52 9.29 21.15
CA ARG A 353 -23.55 8.62 22.04
C ARG A 353 -23.62 7.09 21.89
N THR A 354 -24.80 6.55 21.65
CA THR A 354 -25.00 5.12 21.38
C THR A 354 -24.21 4.65 20.17
N VAL A 355 -24.18 5.43 19.08
CA VAL A 355 -23.37 5.05 17.89
C VAL A 355 -21.88 5.01 18.21
N ARG A 356 -21.39 5.93 19.04
CA ARG A 356 -19.98 5.93 19.49
C ARG A 356 -19.66 4.71 20.37
N LYS A 357 -20.58 4.34 21.28
CA LYS A 357 -20.46 3.12 22.09
C LYS A 357 -20.48 1.87 21.20
N ASN A 358 -21.41 1.78 20.25
CA ASN A 358 -21.50 0.65 19.33
C ASN A 358 -20.26 0.55 18.42
N PHE A 359 -19.67 1.69 18.04
CA PHE A 359 -18.42 1.72 17.29
C PHE A 359 -17.26 1.15 18.12
N LYS A 360 -17.12 1.59 19.39
CA LYS A 360 -16.14 1.03 20.33
C LYS A 360 -16.33 -0.49 20.44
N GLN A 361 -17.56 -0.95 20.66
CA GLN A 361 -17.88 -2.38 20.74
C GLN A 361 -17.59 -3.15 19.43
N SER A 362 -17.70 -2.49 18.28
CA SER A 362 -17.29 -3.12 17.02
C SER A 362 -15.77 -3.29 16.92
N LEU A 363 -14.96 -2.44 17.55
CA LEU A 363 -13.51 -2.61 17.60
C LEU A 363 -13.11 -3.76 18.54
N GLU A 364 -13.88 -4.00 19.61
CA GLU A 364 -13.68 -5.10 20.56
C GLU A 364 -13.76 -6.49 19.91
N ARG A 365 -14.43 -6.60 18.75
CA ARG A 365 -14.46 -7.86 17.96
C ARG A 365 -13.10 -8.26 17.41
N TYR A 366 -12.12 -7.37 17.46
CA TYR A 366 -10.76 -7.60 17.00
C TYR A 366 -9.78 -7.66 18.18
N TYR A 367 -10.19 -8.17 19.34
CA TYR A 367 -9.37 -8.27 20.56
C TYR A 367 -8.41 -9.46 20.62
N ASP A 368 -8.33 -10.23 19.53
CA ASP A 368 -7.44 -11.37 19.44
C ASP A 368 -6.85 -11.52 18.03
N GLN A 369 -5.76 -12.26 17.94
CA GLN A 369 -5.01 -12.49 16.71
C GLN A 369 -5.72 -13.40 15.68
N HIS A 370 -6.80 -14.09 16.07
CA HIS A 370 -7.63 -14.91 15.18
C HIS A 370 -8.69 -14.05 14.47
N HIS A 371 -9.20 -13.02 15.14
CA HIS A 371 -10.10 -12.02 14.57
C HIS A 371 -9.34 -10.73 14.24
N TYR A 372 -8.80 -10.66 13.01
CA TYR A 372 -7.99 -9.53 12.58
C TYR A 372 -8.46 -8.93 11.24
N ILE A 373 -8.13 -7.66 11.03
CA ILE A 373 -8.25 -6.98 9.75
C ILE A 373 -6.91 -7.06 9.02
N LYS A 374 -6.91 -7.49 7.76
CA LYS A 374 -5.70 -7.55 6.93
C LYS A 374 -5.35 -6.14 6.43
N GLY A 375 -4.41 -5.48 7.11
CA GLY A 375 -3.88 -4.18 6.75
C GLY A 375 -2.66 -4.24 5.81
N LEU A 376 -2.18 -3.06 5.41
CA LEU A 376 -0.94 -2.87 4.67
C LEU A 376 0.29 -3.12 5.54
N THR A 377 0.18 -2.90 6.85
CA THR A 377 1.24 -3.11 7.85
C THR A 377 1.10 -4.44 8.59
N GLY A 378 0.44 -5.42 7.96
CA GLY A 378 0.19 -6.75 8.52
C GLY A 378 -1.23 -6.94 9.07
N LYS A 379 -1.43 -7.99 9.88
CA LYS A 379 -2.68 -8.21 10.61
C LYS A 379 -2.90 -7.04 11.58
N ILE A 380 -4.12 -6.53 11.70
CA ILE A 380 -4.53 -5.49 12.64
C ILE A 380 -5.54 -6.09 13.60
N PHE A 381 -5.21 -6.10 14.88
CA PHE A 381 -6.02 -6.53 16.00
C PHE A 381 -5.57 -5.73 17.22
N PHE A 382 -6.33 -5.80 18.30
CA PHE A 382 -6.05 -5.15 19.57
C PHE A 382 -6.01 -6.21 20.68
N ASN A 383 -5.54 -5.85 21.86
CA ASN A 383 -5.83 -6.57 23.10
C ASN A 383 -6.98 -5.87 23.83
N ALA A 384 -7.35 -6.37 25.01
CA ALA A 384 -8.43 -5.83 25.82
C ALA A 384 -8.24 -4.33 26.19
N SER A 385 -7.00 -3.86 26.31
CA SER A 385 -6.67 -2.46 26.59
C SER A 385 -6.71 -1.56 25.36
N GLY A 386 -6.97 -2.09 24.15
CA GLY A 386 -6.92 -1.33 22.90
C GLY A 386 -5.52 -1.22 22.30
N ASP A 387 -4.55 -1.99 22.79
CA ASP A 387 -3.17 -2.04 22.31
C ASP A 387 -2.94 -3.06 21.20
N MET A 388 -1.91 -2.84 20.39
CA MET A 388 -1.55 -3.76 19.33
C MET A 388 -0.08 -4.16 19.41
N LYS A 389 0.15 -5.47 19.52
CA LYS A 389 1.47 -6.07 19.28
C LYS A 389 1.64 -6.33 17.78
N LYS A 390 2.82 -6.01 17.25
CA LYS A 390 3.16 -6.19 15.83
C LYS A 390 4.44 -6.98 15.70
N SER A 391 4.54 -7.78 14.65
CA SER A 391 5.84 -8.31 14.23
C SER A 391 6.77 -7.15 13.88
N MET A 392 7.92 -7.10 14.54
CA MET A 392 8.93 -6.08 14.29
C MET A 392 9.90 -6.58 13.21
N ILE A 393 10.31 -5.66 12.36
CA ILE A 393 11.33 -5.82 11.33
C ILE A 393 12.54 -5.04 11.82
N VAL A 394 13.68 -5.73 11.95
CA VAL A 394 14.95 -5.05 12.20
C VAL A 394 15.48 -4.54 10.88
N ILE A 395 15.81 -3.26 10.82
CA ILE A 395 16.40 -2.61 9.65
C ILE A 395 17.81 -2.14 9.97
N GLN A 396 18.67 -2.14 8.97
CA GLN A 396 20.03 -1.66 9.04
C GLN A 396 20.18 -0.50 8.06
N LEU A 397 20.82 0.58 8.51
CA LEU A 397 21.21 1.67 7.63
C LEU A 397 22.42 1.24 6.81
N ARG A 398 22.32 1.34 5.50
CA ARG A 398 23.38 0.99 4.56
C ARG A 398 23.30 1.87 3.32
N ASP A 399 24.41 2.48 2.94
CA ASP A 399 24.49 3.33 1.74
C ASP A 399 23.41 4.43 1.71
N GLY A 400 23.07 4.99 2.88
CA GLY A 400 22.10 6.07 3.01
C GLY A 400 20.62 5.67 2.92
N ASP A 401 20.30 4.38 2.82
CA ASP A 401 18.92 3.86 2.89
C ASP A 401 18.82 2.75 3.95
N TYR A 402 17.61 2.51 4.43
CA TYR A 402 17.34 1.35 5.28
C TYR A 402 17.07 0.12 4.44
N ILE A 403 17.73 -0.99 4.81
CA ILE A 403 17.41 -2.35 4.33
C ILE A 403 17.04 -3.21 5.52
N PRO A 404 16.24 -4.28 5.35
CA PRO A 404 16.06 -5.26 6.41
C PRO A 404 17.42 -5.87 6.83
N ALA A 405 17.63 -6.15 8.11
CA ALA A 405 18.80 -6.88 8.56
C ALA A 405 18.76 -8.34 8.09
N PHE A 406 19.92 -8.97 7.86
CA PHE A 406 20.01 -10.37 7.43
C PHE A 406 19.35 -11.35 8.40
N THR A 407 19.41 -11.05 9.70
CA THR A 407 18.73 -11.84 10.73
C THR A 407 17.45 -11.13 11.10
N GLN A 408 16.32 -11.83 11.00
CA GLN A 408 15.03 -11.38 11.51
C GLN A 408 14.52 -12.37 12.54
N TYR A 409 13.56 -11.92 13.35
CA TYR A 409 12.81 -12.79 14.25
C TYR A 409 11.34 -12.62 13.91
N ILE A 410 10.77 -13.64 13.28
CA ILE A 410 9.39 -13.61 12.78
C ILE A 410 8.50 -14.33 13.78
N SER A 411 7.37 -13.72 14.14
CA SER A 411 6.38 -14.31 15.04
C SER A 411 5.92 -15.68 14.53
N VAL A 412 5.94 -16.67 15.42
CA VAL A 412 5.48 -18.03 15.17
C VAL A 412 4.41 -18.41 16.21
N PRO A 413 3.30 -19.05 15.81
CA PRO A 413 2.32 -19.56 16.77
C PRO A 413 2.96 -20.56 17.72
N TYR A 414 2.56 -20.53 19.00
CA TYR A 414 3.09 -21.43 20.02
C TYR A 414 2.95 -22.91 19.63
N GLU A 415 1.83 -23.28 19.01
CA GLU A 415 1.54 -24.66 18.58
C GLU A 415 2.48 -25.16 17.47
N LYS A 416 3.24 -24.25 16.85
CA LYS A 416 4.23 -24.56 15.82
C LYS A 416 5.66 -24.62 16.35
N ILE A 417 5.88 -24.33 17.62
CA ILE A 417 7.18 -24.51 18.29
C ILE A 417 7.32 -26.01 18.58
N SER A 418 8.39 -26.65 18.11
CA SER A 418 8.60 -28.08 18.39
C SER A 418 8.87 -28.30 19.88
N ASP A 419 8.30 -29.36 20.44
CA ASP A 419 8.44 -29.73 21.87
C ASP A 419 9.91 -29.80 22.34
N ASN A 420 10.83 -30.19 21.46
CA ASN A 420 12.29 -30.22 21.72
C ASN A 420 12.90 -28.85 22.04
N ILE A 421 12.33 -27.74 21.56
CA ILE A 421 12.84 -26.38 21.85
C ILE A 421 12.33 -25.90 23.22
N ILE A 422 11.14 -26.37 23.63
CA ILE A 422 10.59 -26.08 24.96
C ILE A 422 11.39 -26.84 26.03
N GLN A 423 11.80 -28.08 25.75
CA GLN A 423 12.56 -28.93 26.68
C GLN A 423 14.03 -28.50 26.90
N ASN A 424 14.69 -27.93 25.89
CA ASN A 424 16.11 -27.53 25.96
C ASN A 424 16.34 -26.07 26.37
N GLY A 425 15.27 -25.33 26.68
CA GLY A 425 15.32 -23.88 26.87
C GLY A 425 15.33 -23.12 25.53
N ILE A 426 14.94 -21.85 25.59
CA ILE A 426 14.96 -20.93 24.45
C ILE A 426 16.42 -20.77 23.98
N ASP A 427 16.80 -21.40 22.88
CA ASP A 427 18.12 -21.24 22.23
C ASP A 427 18.13 -20.01 21.28
N GLU A 428 19.26 -19.64 20.69
CA GLU A 428 19.32 -18.50 19.74
C GLU A 428 18.37 -18.64 18.53
N SER A 429 17.77 -19.80 18.29
CA SER A 429 16.87 -20.03 17.17
C SER A 429 15.44 -19.54 17.43
N ILE A 430 15.06 -19.32 18.69
CA ILE A 430 13.78 -18.74 19.10
C ILE A 430 14.02 -17.64 20.13
N ILE A 431 13.24 -16.56 20.12
CA ILE A 431 13.21 -15.61 21.23
C ILE A 431 11.78 -15.42 21.70
N ALA A 432 11.62 -15.12 22.98
CA ALA A 432 10.34 -14.70 23.54
C ALA A 432 10.30 -13.18 23.73
N ASN A 433 9.17 -12.58 23.40
CA ASN A 433 8.86 -11.19 23.73
C ASN A 433 7.44 -11.14 24.31
N GLU A 434 7.37 -11.04 25.64
CA GLU A 434 6.13 -11.20 26.40
C GLU A 434 5.51 -12.59 26.18
N ASP A 435 4.30 -12.67 25.63
CA ASP A 435 3.53 -13.88 25.32
C ASP A 435 3.73 -14.37 23.86
N GLU A 436 4.52 -13.66 23.06
CA GLU A 436 4.82 -14.03 21.68
C GLU A 436 6.21 -14.67 21.53
N PHE A 437 6.30 -15.68 20.68
CA PHE A 437 7.53 -16.34 20.30
C PHE A 437 7.91 -15.98 18.88
N PHE A 438 9.21 -15.83 18.64
CA PHE A 438 9.74 -15.45 17.34
C PHE A 438 10.87 -16.39 16.93
N ALA A 439 10.80 -16.93 15.73
CA ALA A 439 11.85 -17.78 15.19
C ALA A 439 12.89 -16.96 14.44
N LYS A 440 14.17 -17.28 14.65
CA LYS A 440 15.31 -16.74 13.90
C LYS A 440 15.18 -17.13 12.43
N THR A 441 14.95 -16.12 11.59
CA THR A 441 14.78 -16.26 10.14
C THR A 441 15.91 -15.55 9.41
N ASN A 442 16.52 -16.24 8.46
CA ASN A 442 17.56 -15.67 7.61
C ASN A 442 16.94 -15.01 6.37
N LEU A 443 17.36 -13.78 6.08
CA LEU A 443 16.98 -13.07 4.88
C LEU A 443 17.90 -13.42 3.72
N ILE A 444 17.25 -13.72 2.60
CA ILE A 444 17.91 -13.90 1.31
C ILE A 444 17.48 -12.74 0.42
N PHE A 445 18.42 -11.83 0.18
CA PHE A 445 18.21 -10.75 -0.77
C PHE A 445 18.24 -11.30 -2.19
N VAL A 446 17.18 -11.03 -2.94
CA VAL A 446 17.03 -11.47 -4.32
C VAL A 446 17.07 -10.24 -5.23
N ARG A 447 17.90 -10.33 -6.26
CA ARG A 447 17.94 -9.36 -7.34
C ARG A 447 17.89 -10.08 -8.67
N VAL A 448 17.02 -9.62 -9.56
CA VAL A 448 16.96 -10.09 -10.95
C VAL A 448 17.39 -8.92 -11.83
N ASP A 449 18.39 -9.15 -12.68
CA ASP A 449 18.97 -8.17 -13.59
C ASP A 449 18.97 -8.72 -15.02
N ASN A 450 19.16 -7.85 -16.00
CA ASN A 450 19.38 -8.22 -17.40
C ASN A 450 18.26 -9.09 -17.98
N ILE A 451 17.00 -8.82 -17.64
CA ILE A 451 15.89 -9.65 -18.10
C ILE A 451 15.66 -9.42 -19.59
N HIS A 452 15.78 -10.47 -20.39
CA HIS A 452 15.41 -10.49 -21.80
C HIS A 452 14.13 -11.29 -21.95
N PHE A 453 13.03 -10.62 -22.29
CA PHE A 453 11.77 -11.28 -22.63
C PHE A 453 11.66 -11.42 -24.14
N ASN A 454 11.32 -12.62 -24.61
CA ASN A 454 10.97 -12.88 -26.00
C ASN A 454 9.90 -13.98 -26.10
N GLN A 455 9.44 -14.27 -27.32
CA GLN A 455 8.47 -15.33 -27.60
C GLN A 455 7.21 -15.30 -26.71
N ILE A 456 6.56 -14.13 -26.61
CA ILE A 456 5.30 -13.99 -25.84
C ILE A 456 4.16 -14.64 -26.63
N HIS A 457 3.73 -15.82 -26.18
CA HIS A 457 2.66 -16.61 -26.77
C HIS A 457 1.35 -16.43 -25.99
N LEU A 458 0.48 -15.57 -26.52
CA LEU A 458 -0.83 -15.27 -25.91
C LEU A 458 -1.71 -16.52 -25.77
N LYS A 459 -1.92 -17.28 -26.85
CA LYS A 459 -2.77 -18.49 -26.86
C LYS A 459 -2.24 -19.58 -25.91
N LYS A 460 -0.92 -19.77 -25.82
CA LYS A 460 -0.30 -20.80 -24.96
C LYS A 460 -0.15 -20.36 -23.50
N GLN A 461 -0.46 -19.10 -23.23
CA GLN A 461 -0.23 -18.42 -21.98
C GLN A 461 1.22 -18.49 -21.47
N THR A 462 2.20 -18.33 -22.37
CA THR A 462 3.62 -18.44 -22.03
C THR A 462 4.45 -17.28 -22.57
N PHE A 463 5.60 -17.07 -21.94
CA PHE A 463 6.67 -16.23 -22.46
C PHE A 463 8.02 -16.86 -22.13
N HIS A 464 9.03 -16.55 -22.91
CA HIS A 464 10.38 -16.97 -22.65
C HIS A 464 11.18 -15.83 -22.02
N ALA A 465 12.00 -16.14 -21.01
CA ALA A 465 12.80 -15.17 -20.30
C ALA A 465 14.21 -15.68 -20.00
N LYS A 466 15.20 -14.85 -20.35
CA LYS A 466 16.61 -15.00 -19.97
C LYS A 466 16.98 -13.92 -18.97
N PHE A 467 17.61 -14.25 -17.85
CA PHE A 467 17.99 -13.25 -16.85
C PHE A 467 19.14 -13.71 -15.96
N ASP A 468 19.79 -12.73 -15.32
CA ASP A 468 20.72 -13.00 -14.23
C ASP A 468 19.97 -12.85 -12.89
N ILE A 469 20.06 -13.85 -12.02
CA ILE A 469 19.52 -13.80 -10.65
C ILE A 469 20.65 -13.84 -9.64
N LYS A 470 20.56 -12.99 -8.63
CA LYS A 470 21.54 -12.85 -7.55
C LYS A 470 20.86 -13.12 -6.22
N PHE A 471 21.50 -13.95 -5.41
CA PHE A 471 21.11 -14.24 -4.04
C PHE A 471 22.21 -13.74 -3.12
N ARG A 472 21.90 -12.75 -2.27
CA ARG A 472 22.80 -12.27 -1.23
C ARG A 472 22.31 -12.68 0.15
N PHE A 473 23.16 -13.30 0.94
CA PHE A 473 22.81 -13.89 2.23
C PHE A 473 24.00 -13.93 3.19
N LYS A 474 23.73 -14.22 4.46
CA LYS A 474 24.74 -14.57 5.47
C LYS A 474 24.50 -16.01 5.94
N GLY A 475 25.58 -16.73 6.26
CA GLY A 475 25.49 -18.14 6.68
C GLY A 475 25.26 -19.08 5.51
N THR A 476 24.49 -20.16 5.72
CA THR A 476 24.24 -21.21 4.74
C THR A 476 22.95 -20.99 3.93
N PHE A 477 23.07 -21.08 2.61
CA PHE A 477 21.95 -21.03 1.68
C PHE A 477 22.14 -22.08 0.59
N HIS A 478 21.04 -22.77 0.24
CA HIS A 478 20.97 -23.87 -0.72
C HIS A 478 20.13 -23.45 -1.94
N PRO A 479 20.72 -22.80 -2.97
CA PRO A 479 20.03 -22.38 -4.18
C PRO A 479 19.36 -23.53 -4.95
N GLU A 480 19.83 -24.76 -4.78
CA GLU A 480 19.26 -25.98 -5.37
C GLU A 480 17.83 -26.25 -4.90
N ASN A 481 17.41 -25.71 -3.76
CA ASN A 481 16.04 -25.81 -3.25
C ASN A 481 15.11 -24.74 -3.86
N ILE A 482 15.62 -23.83 -4.68
CA ILE A 482 14.81 -22.79 -5.31
C ILE A 482 14.04 -23.37 -6.48
N GLN A 483 12.72 -23.23 -6.44
CA GLN A 483 11.81 -23.57 -7.51
C GLN A 483 11.23 -22.30 -8.13
N PHE A 484 11.31 -22.19 -9.45
CA PHE A 484 10.57 -21.20 -10.24
C PHE A 484 9.15 -21.70 -10.46
N ILE A 485 8.23 -21.27 -9.61
CA ILE A 485 6.93 -21.93 -9.49
C ILE A 485 6.02 -21.78 -10.71
N ASN A 486 6.28 -20.79 -11.56
CA ASN A 486 5.52 -20.56 -12.78
C ASN A 486 6.32 -20.91 -14.04
N ALA A 487 7.49 -21.53 -13.91
CA ALA A 487 8.21 -22.10 -15.04
C ALA A 487 7.46 -23.33 -15.57
N LYS A 488 7.40 -23.50 -16.90
CA LYS A 488 6.77 -24.67 -17.55
C LYS A 488 7.59 -25.94 -17.37
N HIS A 489 8.90 -25.80 -17.23
CA HIS A 489 9.82 -26.90 -16.97
C HIS A 489 10.67 -26.56 -15.73
N PRO A 490 11.04 -27.56 -14.89
CA PRO A 490 11.89 -27.33 -13.74
C PRO A 490 13.23 -26.70 -14.13
N ILE A 491 13.63 -25.65 -13.41
CA ILE A 491 14.92 -24.97 -13.57
C ILE A 491 15.72 -25.20 -12.28
N VAL A 492 16.89 -25.81 -12.39
CA VAL A 492 17.75 -26.15 -11.24
C VAL A 492 18.99 -25.26 -11.22
N LEU A 493 19.22 -24.58 -10.10
CA LEU A 493 20.38 -23.71 -9.89
C LEU A 493 21.55 -24.51 -9.32
N LYS A 494 22.38 -25.14 -10.17
CA LYS A 494 23.54 -25.92 -9.73
C LYS A 494 24.79 -25.07 -9.53
N ASN A 495 25.36 -24.55 -10.62
CA ASN A 495 26.64 -23.86 -10.60
C ASN A 495 26.45 -22.34 -10.75
N PRO A 496 26.90 -21.53 -9.78
CA PRO A 496 26.83 -20.08 -9.92
C PRO A 496 27.80 -19.61 -11.01
N LYS A 497 27.33 -18.68 -11.84
CA LYS A 497 28.15 -17.91 -12.79
C LYS A 497 29.26 -17.13 -12.07
N LYS A 498 28.97 -16.63 -10.86
CA LYS A 498 29.92 -15.89 -10.03
C LYS A 498 29.53 -15.96 -8.55
N GLN A 499 30.53 -16.04 -7.68
CA GLN A 499 30.39 -15.90 -6.22
C GLN A 499 31.21 -14.70 -5.74
N ILE A 500 30.65 -13.91 -4.82
CA ILE A 500 31.30 -12.71 -4.26
C ILE A 500 31.21 -12.78 -2.74
N GLN A 501 32.35 -12.68 -2.06
CA GLN A 501 32.42 -12.49 -0.62
C GLN A 501 32.48 -10.99 -0.31
N HIS A 502 31.66 -10.53 0.64
CA HIS A 502 31.62 -9.12 1.06
C HIS A 502 32.29 -8.95 2.43
N GLN A 503 32.74 -7.72 2.71
CA GLN A 503 33.36 -7.34 3.99
C GLN A 503 32.45 -7.50 5.21
N ASP A 504 31.13 -7.47 5.01
CA ASP A 504 30.13 -7.64 6.06
C ASP A 504 29.85 -9.13 6.37
N ASN A 505 30.69 -10.05 5.89
CA ASN A 505 30.51 -11.51 5.94
C ASN A 505 29.30 -12.05 5.16
N SER A 506 28.66 -11.23 4.32
CA SER A 506 27.66 -11.75 3.37
C SER A 506 28.31 -12.33 2.12
N GLN A 507 27.60 -13.24 1.48
CA GLN A 507 27.96 -13.86 0.21
C GLN A 507 26.91 -13.50 -0.84
N THR A 508 27.33 -13.35 -2.09
CA THR A 508 26.43 -13.23 -3.23
C THR A 508 26.70 -14.33 -4.24
N LEU A 509 25.68 -15.11 -4.58
CA LEU A 509 25.70 -16.09 -5.66
C LEU A 509 24.92 -15.54 -6.86
N ILE A 510 25.50 -15.61 -8.04
CA ILE A 510 24.92 -15.12 -9.30
C ILE A 510 24.70 -16.31 -10.23
N TYR A 511 23.49 -16.46 -10.77
CA TYR A 511 23.13 -17.50 -11.73
C TYR A 511 22.56 -16.87 -13.00
N ASN A 512 22.78 -17.54 -14.13
CA ASN A 512 22.06 -17.26 -15.36
C ASN A 512 20.88 -18.23 -15.46
N VAL A 513 19.70 -17.71 -15.79
CA VAL A 513 18.47 -18.48 -15.91
C VAL A 513 17.91 -18.28 -17.31
N ASP A 514 17.53 -19.38 -17.93
CA ASP A 514 16.90 -19.44 -19.24
C ASP A 514 15.70 -20.38 -19.16
N GLY A 515 14.51 -19.91 -19.52
CA GLY A 515 13.31 -20.72 -19.36
C GLY A 515 12.02 -20.14 -19.91
N ILE A 516 11.02 -21.00 -20.00
CA ILE A 516 9.65 -20.66 -20.41
C ILE A 516 8.78 -20.55 -19.15
N PHE A 517 8.09 -19.43 -19.01
CA PHE A 517 7.26 -19.10 -17.86
C PHE A 517 5.80 -18.96 -18.28
N SER A 518 4.91 -19.29 -17.36
CA SER A 518 3.47 -19.12 -17.49
C SER A 518 3.08 -17.67 -17.17
N LEU A 519 2.14 -17.14 -17.95
CA LEU A 519 1.58 -15.82 -17.77
C LEU A 519 0.14 -15.91 -17.24
N ASP A 520 -0.20 -15.04 -16.30
CA ASP A 520 -1.59 -14.83 -15.88
C ASP A 520 -2.19 -13.65 -16.69
N PHE A 521 -3.11 -13.96 -17.60
CA PHE A 521 -3.60 -13.01 -18.59
C PHE A 521 -4.87 -12.28 -18.18
N ASN A 522 -4.97 -10.99 -18.53
CA ASN A 522 -6.21 -10.20 -18.45
C ASN A 522 -6.47 -9.46 -19.75
N TYR A 523 -7.45 -9.92 -20.55
CA TYR A 523 -7.77 -9.35 -21.87
C TYR A 523 -9.01 -8.47 -21.92
N LYS A 524 -9.62 -8.15 -20.76
CA LYS A 524 -10.85 -7.34 -20.73
C LYS A 524 -10.71 -6.04 -21.52
N LYS A 525 -9.52 -5.42 -21.47
CA LYS A 525 -9.17 -4.14 -22.13
C LYS A 525 -8.62 -4.26 -23.55
N TYR A 526 -8.60 -5.45 -24.16
CA TYR A 526 -8.05 -5.64 -25.50
C TYR A 526 -8.72 -4.70 -26.52
N PRO A 527 -7.97 -4.03 -27.42
CA PRO A 527 -6.53 -4.17 -27.70
C PRO A 527 -5.63 -3.20 -26.90
N PHE A 528 -6.14 -2.53 -25.86
CA PHE A 528 -5.41 -1.57 -25.01
C PHE A 528 -4.96 -2.16 -23.67
N ASP A 529 -4.87 -3.48 -23.62
CA ASP A 529 -4.60 -4.24 -22.41
C ASP A 529 -3.15 -4.06 -21.92
N THR A 530 -3.01 -4.29 -20.62
CA THR A 530 -1.72 -4.33 -19.93
C THR A 530 -1.55 -5.73 -19.36
N GLN A 531 -0.40 -6.35 -19.63
CA GLN A 531 -0.07 -7.68 -19.13
C GLN A 531 1.09 -7.61 -18.15
N THR A 532 1.16 -8.57 -17.24
CA THR A 532 2.25 -8.64 -16.24
C THR A 532 3.08 -9.88 -16.48
N LEU A 533 4.30 -9.70 -17.01
CA LEU A 533 5.29 -10.76 -17.11
C LEU A 533 5.87 -11.02 -15.72
N SER A 534 5.55 -12.17 -15.12
CA SER A 534 5.92 -12.51 -13.75
C SER A 534 6.95 -13.64 -13.70
N ILE A 535 8.02 -13.47 -12.93
CA ILE A 535 8.94 -14.53 -12.54
C ILE A 535 8.75 -14.73 -11.04
N SER A 536 8.31 -15.93 -10.65
CA SER A 536 7.98 -16.25 -9.26
C SER A 536 8.84 -17.39 -8.75
N LEU A 537 9.44 -17.23 -7.58
CA LEU A 537 10.30 -18.24 -6.97
C LEU A 537 10.00 -18.47 -5.50
N ARG A 538 10.41 -19.64 -5.00
CA ARG A 538 10.24 -20.07 -3.61
C ARG A 538 11.29 -21.12 -3.23
N ASP A 539 11.64 -21.21 -1.95
CA ASP A 539 12.38 -22.36 -1.41
C ASP A 539 11.41 -23.53 -1.12
N THR A 540 11.69 -24.72 -1.63
CA THR A 540 10.80 -25.89 -1.49
C THR A 540 10.94 -26.62 -0.16
N LYS A 541 12.06 -26.44 0.55
CA LYS A 541 12.37 -27.21 1.77
C LYS A 541 12.19 -26.38 3.04
N ARG A 542 12.48 -25.08 2.99
CA ARG A 542 12.53 -24.19 4.15
C ARG A 542 11.34 -23.24 4.16
N SER A 543 10.59 -23.27 5.27
CA SER A 543 9.45 -22.39 5.53
C SER A 543 9.90 -20.98 5.96
N ILE A 544 8.94 -20.07 6.06
CA ILE A 544 9.14 -18.63 6.30
C ILE A 544 9.83 -18.33 7.63
N ASP A 545 9.70 -19.21 8.63
CA ASP A 545 10.37 -19.13 9.92
C ASP A 545 11.89 -19.38 9.81
N LYS A 546 12.37 -19.97 8.71
CA LYS A 546 13.79 -20.21 8.43
C LYS A 546 14.34 -19.30 7.35
N ILE A 547 13.57 -19.06 6.27
CA ILE A 547 13.98 -18.20 5.15
C ILE A 547 12.86 -17.24 4.75
N LEU A 548 13.23 -15.96 4.66
CA LEU A 548 12.42 -14.91 4.07
C LEU A 548 13.18 -14.27 2.91
N PHE A 549 12.54 -14.16 1.75
CA PHE A 549 13.13 -13.41 0.64
C PHE A 549 13.01 -11.91 0.89
N SER A 550 13.87 -11.10 0.28
CA SER A 550 13.74 -9.65 0.28
C SER A 550 14.24 -9.11 -1.05
N ALA A 551 13.63 -8.06 -1.59
CA ALA A 551 14.26 -7.34 -2.70
C ALA A 551 15.57 -6.69 -2.23
N GLU A 552 16.64 -6.76 -3.04
CA GLU A 552 17.86 -5.95 -2.85
C GLU A 552 17.62 -4.50 -3.34
N ASN A 553 18.22 -3.50 -2.67
CA ASN A 553 17.87 -2.07 -2.82
C ASN A 553 17.67 -1.60 -4.27
N GLN A 554 16.49 -0.99 -4.50
CA GLN A 554 15.82 -0.90 -5.80
C GLN A 554 16.31 0.27 -6.66
N LYS A 555 17.16 -0.04 -7.65
CA LYS A 555 17.00 0.55 -8.98
C LYS A 555 15.93 -0.25 -9.74
N PRO A 556 15.18 0.37 -10.68
CA PRO A 556 14.27 -0.38 -11.55
C PRO A 556 15.03 -1.53 -12.20
N VAL A 557 14.41 -2.71 -12.24
CA VAL A 557 15.00 -3.87 -12.91
C VAL A 557 15.23 -3.53 -14.37
N SER A 558 16.47 -3.69 -14.85
CA SER A 558 16.77 -3.55 -16.27
C SER A 558 16.18 -4.72 -17.02
N PHE A 559 15.42 -4.43 -18.06
CA PHE A 559 14.87 -5.44 -18.94
C PHE A 559 14.88 -4.97 -20.40
N LYS A 560 14.89 -5.94 -21.31
CA LYS A 560 14.70 -5.80 -22.74
C LYS A 560 13.52 -6.68 -23.14
N LEU A 561 12.73 -6.17 -24.08
CA LEU A 561 11.52 -6.83 -24.57
C LEU A 561 11.58 -6.89 -26.09
N ASP A 562 11.79 -8.10 -26.62
CA ASP A 562 11.77 -8.35 -28.06
C ASP A 562 10.32 -8.55 -28.50
N SER A 563 9.64 -7.44 -28.79
CA SER A 563 8.27 -7.49 -29.29
C SER A 563 7.85 -6.30 -30.14
N ASP A 564 7.27 -6.62 -31.30
CA ASP A 564 6.59 -5.64 -32.15
C ASP A 564 5.22 -5.23 -31.60
N LYS A 565 4.64 -6.05 -30.72
CA LYS A 565 3.27 -5.86 -30.18
C LYS A 565 3.24 -5.20 -28.82
N TRP A 566 4.30 -5.30 -28.04
CA TRP A 566 4.31 -4.87 -26.64
C TRP A 566 5.35 -3.79 -26.39
N SER A 567 5.00 -2.80 -25.57
CA SER A 567 5.90 -1.83 -25.00
C SER A 567 6.01 -2.04 -23.49
N PRO A 568 7.20 -1.92 -22.91
CA PRO A 568 7.34 -2.00 -21.47
C PRO A 568 6.84 -0.74 -20.77
N LEU A 569 6.38 -0.90 -19.53
CA LEU A 569 5.96 0.22 -18.66
C LEU A 569 6.89 0.37 -17.45
N HIS A 570 6.81 -0.53 -16.48
CA HIS A 570 7.62 -0.50 -15.27
C HIS A 570 7.73 -1.89 -14.66
N SER A 571 8.75 -2.09 -13.82
CA SER A 571 8.95 -3.30 -13.03
C SER A 571 8.65 -3.05 -11.56
N TYR A 572 8.23 -4.11 -10.87
CA TYR A 572 8.03 -4.11 -9.42
C TYR A 572 8.23 -5.52 -8.87
N SER A 573 8.57 -5.62 -7.59
CA SER A 573 8.67 -6.90 -6.89
C SER A 573 7.92 -6.85 -5.56
N TYR A 574 7.50 -8.02 -5.09
CA TYR A 574 6.83 -8.18 -3.80
C TYR A 574 7.00 -9.60 -3.28
N ILE A 575 6.68 -9.78 -2.00
CA ILE A 575 6.66 -11.08 -1.34
C ILE A 575 5.21 -11.50 -1.10
N GLU A 576 4.96 -12.79 -1.26
CA GLU A 576 3.72 -13.45 -0.90
C GLU A 576 4.00 -14.52 0.17
N LYS A 577 3.13 -14.61 1.18
CA LYS A 577 3.12 -15.72 2.13
C LYS A 577 2.19 -16.79 1.59
N GLN A 578 2.68 -18.02 1.41
CA GLN A 578 1.90 -19.14 0.89
C GLN A 578 1.80 -20.25 1.92
N GLU A 579 0.59 -20.61 2.33
CA GLU A 579 0.34 -21.79 3.16
C GLU A 579 0.33 -23.06 2.32
N MET A 580 0.97 -24.10 2.83
CA MET A 580 0.98 -25.44 2.25
C MET A 580 0.95 -26.50 3.33
N VAL A 581 0.24 -27.59 3.05
CA VAL A 581 0.32 -28.82 3.84
C VAL A 581 1.67 -29.46 3.54
N SER A 582 2.51 -29.63 4.55
CA SER A 582 3.76 -30.37 4.42
C SER A 582 3.51 -31.87 4.30
N GLU A 583 4.50 -32.63 3.84
CA GLU A 583 4.43 -34.10 3.75
C GLU A 583 4.07 -34.78 5.08
N SER A 584 4.34 -34.13 6.22
CA SER A 584 3.96 -34.60 7.56
C SER A 584 2.55 -34.17 8.01
N GLY A 585 1.72 -33.64 7.11
CA GLY A 585 0.36 -33.18 7.39
C GLY A 585 0.25 -31.83 8.11
N LYS A 586 1.37 -31.21 8.52
CA LYS A 586 1.37 -29.90 9.20
C LYS A 586 1.36 -28.74 8.19
N ASN A 587 0.57 -27.70 8.45
CA ASN A 587 0.55 -26.47 7.63
C ASN A 587 1.82 -25.62 7.85
N LYS A 588 2.66 -25.56 6.82
CA LYS A 588 3.84 -24.69 6.75
C LYS A 588 3.55 -23.46 5.88
N ILE A 589 4.12 -22.32 6.25
CA ILE A 589 4.03 -21.08 5.47
C ILE A 589 5.38 -20.90 4.77
N PHE A 590 5.36 -20.63 3.47
CA PHE A 590 6.56 -20.37 2.67
C PHE A 590 6.60 -18.92 2.19
N SER A 591 7.82 -18.39 2.08
CA SER A 591 8.08 -17.09 1.45
C SER A 591 8.20 -17.26 -0.05
N LYS A 592 7.36 -16.57 -0.82
CA LYS A 592 7.41 -16.55 -2.28
C LYS A 592 7.78 -15.16 -2.75
N TYR A 593 8.73 -15.08 -3.67
CA TYR A 593 9.20 -13.82 -4.24
C TYR A 593 8.74 -13.67 -5.68
N HIS A 594 8.25 -12.48 -6.03
CA HIS A 594 7.78 -12.16 -7.37
C HIS A 594 8.59 -11.00 -7.95
N VAL A 595 8.98 -11.14 -9.21
CA VAL A 595 9.45 -10.05 -10.06
C VAL A 595 8.48 -9.89 -11.22
N ASN A 596 7.89 -8.72 -11.34
CA ASN A 596 6.87 -8.42 -12.31
C ASN A 596 7.33 -7.30 -13.23
N VAL A 597 7.10 -7.46 -14.52
CA VAL A 597 7.29 -6.42 -15.54
C VAL A 597 5.95 -6.18 -16.23
N LEU A 598 5.43 -4.97 -16.04
CA LEU A 598 4.20 -4.55 -16.69
C LEU A 598 4.50 -4.13 -18.13
N ILE A 599 3.77 -4.70 -19.07
CA ILE A 599 3.83 -4.38 -20.50
C ILE A 599 2.46 -3.89 -20.97
N LYS A 600 2.43 -3.07 -22.01
CA LYS A 600 1.22 -2.56 -22.65
C LYS A 600 1.27 -2.87 -24.14
N THR A 601 0.12 -3.10 -24.75
CA THR A 601 0.03 -3.21 -26.20
C THR A 601 0.45 -1.92 -26.91
N LYS A 602 1.18 -2.07 -28.02
CA LYS A 602 1.45 -0.99 -28.98
C LYS A 602 0.23 -0.82 -29.89
N LEU A 603 -0.06 0.42 -30.27
CA LEU A 603 -1.01 0.72 -31.33
C LEU A 603 -0.42 0.20 -32.65
N THR A 604 -1.07 -0.80 -33.26
CA THR A 604 -0.63 -1.39 -34.54
C THR A 604 -1.59 -1.02 -35.67
N LYS A 605 -1.16 -1.23 -36.93
CA LYS A 605 -2.04 -1.12 -38.10
C LYS A 605 -3.32 -1.97 -37.94
N LYS A 606 -3.21 -3.17 -37.36
CA LYS A 606 -4.37 -4.02 -37.05
C LYS A 606 -5.33 -3.37 -36.05
N THR A 607 -4.79 -2.68 -35.03
CA THR A 607 -5.59 -1.91 -34.07
C THR A 607 -6.34 -0.77 -34.75
N ILE A 608 -5.69 -0.04 -35.66
CA ILE A 608 -6.35 1.03 -36.44
C ILE A 608 -7.43 0.45 -37.35
N LEU A 609 -7.13 -0.64 -38.06
CA LEU A 609 -8.09 -1.35 -38.93
C LEU A 609 -9.28 -1.92 -38.15
N LEU A 610 -9.14 -2.22 -36.86
CA LEU A 610 -10.23 -2.65 -36.00
C LEU A 610 -11.22 -1.51 -35.71
N PHE A 611 -10.72 -0.31 -35.42
CA PHE A 611 -11.57 0.83 -35.07
C PHE A 611 -12.05 1.65 -36.27
N LEU A 612 -11.35 1.58 -37.40
CA LEU A 612 -11.71 2.36 -38.60
C LEU A 612 -13.14 2.07 -39.11
N PRO A 613 -13.60 0.81 -39.24
CA PRO A 613 -14.99 0.52 -39.63
C PRO A 613 -16.00 1.07 -38.64
N LEU A 614 -15.73 1.00 -37.34
CA LEU A 614 -16.60 1.54 -36.29
C LEU A 614 -16.72 3.06 -36.41
N CYS A 615 -15.59 3.76 -36.57
CA CYS A 615 -15.56 5.21 -36.77
C CYS A 615 -16.26 5.64 -38.06
N LEU A 616 -15.99 4.96 -39.17
CA LEU A 616 -16.64 5.23 -40.46
C LEU A 616 -18.14 4.96 -40.39
N SER A 617 -18.56 3.88 -39.73
CA SER A 617 -19.97 3.57 -39.54
C SER A 617 -20.65 4.62 -38.69
N ALA A 618 -20.04 5.02 -37.58
CA ALA A 618 -20.58 6.07 -36.73
C ALA A 618 -20.78 7.38 -37.50
N LEU A 619 -19.81 7.75 -38.35
CA LEU A 619 -19.86 8.93 -39.21
C LEU A 619 -20.92 8.81 -40.31
N LEU A 620 -20.99 7.68 -41.01
CA LEU A 620 -21.91 7.49 -42.13
C LEU A 620 -23.37 7.39 -41.66
N VAL A 621 -23.60 6.77 -40.50
CA VAL A 621 -24.91 6.79 -39.82
C VAL A 621 -25.29 8.23 -39.46
N TYR A 622 -24.34 9.03 -38.95
CA TYR A 622 -24.58 10.44 -38.62
C TYR A 622 -24.94 11.28 -39.86
N ILE A 623 -24.18 11.13 -40.95
CA ILE A 623 -24.49 11.75 -42.25
C ILE A 623 -25.89 11.35 -42.72
N GLY A 624 -26.30 10.11 -42.42
CA GLY A 624 -27.64 9.58 -42.64
C GLY A 624 -28.78 10.50 -42.18
N TYR A 625 -28.62 11.17 -41.04
CA TYR A 625 -29.63 12.09 -40.48
C TYR A 625 -29.81 13.38 -41.30
N PHE A 626 -28.83 13.72 -42.15
CA PHE A 626 -28.86 14.89 -43.02
C PHE A 626 -29.49 14.63 -44.39
N PHE A 627 -29.78 13.37 -44.76
CA PHE A 627 -30.44 13.11 -46.04
C PHE A 627 -31.87 13.67 -46.10
N PRO A 628 -32.29 14.21 -47.25
CA PRO A 628 -33.68 14.62 -47.47
C PRO A 628 -34.63 13.43 -47.37
N LEU A 629 -35.85 13.67 -46.87
CA LEU A 629 -36.89 12.63 -46.68
C LEU A 629 -37.21 11.86 -47.97
N LYS A 630 -37.18 12.55 -49.12
CA LYS A 630 -37.40 11.97 -50.45
C LYS A 630 -36.33 10.94 -50.88
N ARG A 631 -35.19 10.91 -50.20
CA ARG A 631 -34.05 10.01 -50.48
C ARG A 631 -33.70 9.11 -49.29
N MET A 632 -34.64 8.87 -48.38
CA MET A 632 -34.39 8.06 -47.18
C MET A 632 -34.11 6.58 -47.47
N ASN A 633 -34.59 6.07 -48.59
CA ASN A 633 -34.23 4.75 -49.10
C ASN A 633 -32.71 4.59 -49.23
N ILE A 634 -31.98 5.63 -49.66
CA ILE A 634 -30.52 5.63 -49.73
C ILE A 634 -29.91 5.45 -48.34
N SER A 635 -30.44 6.15 -47.33
CA SER A 635 -29.91 6.04 -45.97
C SER A 635 -30.16 4.66 -45.35
N MET A 636 -31.30 4.02 -45.64
CA MET A 636 -31.58 2.66 -45.20
C MET A 636 -30.62 1.64 -45.85
N ILE A 637 -30.35 1.77 -47.15
CA ILE A 637 -29.38 0.93 -47.85
C ILE A 637 -27.99 1.09 -47.25
N ILE A 638 -27.56 2.33 -46.98
CA ILE A 638 -26.27 2.61 -46.31
C ILE A 638 -26.21 1.90 -44.95
N ASN A 639 -27.24 2.00 -44.12
CA ASN A 639 -27.27 1.34 -42.80
C ASN A 639 -27.19 -0.19 -42.90
N ILE A 640 -27.89 -0.81 -43.86
CA ILE A 640 -27.82 -2.26 -44.09
C ILE A 640 -26.41 -2.68 -44.53
N VAL A 641 -25.80 -1.93 -45.46
CA VAL A 641 -24.42 -2.17 -45.90
C VAL A 641 -23.44 -2.02 -44.73
N LEU A 642 -23.63 -1.02 -43.87
CA LEU A 642 -22.82 -0.83 -42.67
C LEU A 642 -22.96 -1.99 -41.68
N LEU A 643 -24.15 -2.58 -41.51
CA LEU A 643 -24.32 -3.78 -40.68
C LEU A 643 -23.48 -4.95 -41.22
N ILE A 644 -23.53 -5.19 -42.53
CA ILE A 644 -22.77 -6.26 -43.19
C ILE A 644 -21.26 -6.00 -43.06
N ILE A 645 -20.81 -4.77 -43.28
CA ILE A 645 -19.41 -4.38 -43.12
C ILE A 645 -18.95 -4.60 -41.67
N ASN A 646 -19.70 -4.11 -40.68
CA ASN A 646 -19.34 -4.31 -39.28
C ASN A 646 -19.39 -5.79 -38.88
N ALA A 647 -20.33 -6.59 -39.39
CA ALA A 647 -20.37 -8.03 -39.18
C ALA A 647 -19.13 -8.71 -39.76
N TYR A 648 -18.75 -8.37 -40.99
CA TYR A 648 -17.55 -8.89 -41.63
C TYR A 648 -16.28 -8.54 -40.82
N PHE A 649 -16.10 -7.28 -40.41
CA PHE A 649 -14.92 -6.87 -39.65
C PHE A 649 -14.88 -7.43 -38.22
N HIS A 650 -16.04 -7.60 -37.58
CA HIS A 650 -16.14 -8.24 -36.27
C HIS A 650 -15.80 -9.74 -36.36
N LEU A 651 -16.25 -10.45 -37.40
CA LEU A 651 -15.90 -11.86 -37.64
C LEU A 651 -14.46 -12.05 -38.11
N TYR A 652 -13.92 -11.10 -38.87
CA TYR A 652 -12.51 -11.08 -39.27
C TYR A 652 -11.58 -10.98 -38.04
N PHE A 653 -12.09 -10.39 -36.96
CA PHE A 653 -11.41 -10.37 -35.69
C PHE A 653 -11.60 -11.70 -34.95
N ASP A 654 -10.65 -12.62 -35.11
CA ASP A 654 -10.56 -13.87 -34.31
C ASP A 654 -10.35 -13.49 -32.83
N ASN A 655 -11.42 -13.43 -32.04
CA ASN A 655 -11.33 -13.33 -30.59
C ASN A 655 -10.93 -14.72 -30.05
N PRO A 656 -9.69 -14.89 -29.55
CA PRO A 656 -9.25 -16.19 -29.06
C PRO A 656 -9.74 -16.49 -27.63
N PHE A 657 -10.61 -15.65 -27.05
CA PHE A 657 -11.03 -15.71 -25.65
C PHE A 657 -12.50 -16.13 -25.51
N HIS A 658 -12.81 -16.92 -24.49
CA HIS A 658 -14.17 -17.40 -24.20
C HIS A 658 -15.09 -16.35 -23.51
N TYR A 659 -14.71 -15.07 -23.51
CA TYR A 659 -15.48 -13.99 -22.88
C TYR A 659 -15.42 -12.71 -23.71
N ILE A 660 -16.42 -11.84 -23.50
CA ILE A 660 -16.58 -10.60 -24.26
C ILE A 660 -15.50 -9.59 -23.89
N ILE A 661 -14.78 -9.07 -24.88
CA ILE A 661 -13.73 -8.06 -24.72
C ILE A 661 -14.19 -6.64 -25.14
N PHE A 662 -13.44 -5.61 -24.76
CA PHE A 662 -13.78 -4.21 -25.04
C PHE A 662 -14.12 -3.91 -26.51
N SER A 663 -13.35 -4.44 -27.46
CA SER A 663 -13.64 -4.26 -28.88
C SER A 663 -14.98 -4.87 -29.30
N GLU A 664 -15.34 -6.03 -28.78
CA GLU A 664 -16.62 -6.67 -29.08
C GLU A 664 -17.79 -5.88 -28.47
N TYR A 665 -17.64 -5.33 -27.26
CA TYR A 665 -18.63 -4.40 -26.71
C TYR A 665 -18.89 -3.20 -27.63
N LEU A 666 -17.85 -2.67 -28.27
CA LEU A 666 -18.01 -1.58 -29.24
C LEU A 666 -18.73 -2.04 -30.51
N TYR A 667 -18.42 -3.22 -31.05
CA TYR A 667 -19.15 -3.77 -32.21
C TYR A 667 -20.62 -4.05 -31.89
N ILE A 668 -20.90 -4.75 -30.77
CA ILE A 668 -22.26 -5.04 -30.30
C ILE A 668 -23.06 -3.74 -30.15
N PHE A 669 -22.45 -2.73 -29.54
CA PHE A 669 -23.09 -1.43 -29.40
C PHE A 669 -23.35 -0.75 -30.75
N MET A 670 -22.38 -0.78 -31.67
CA MET A 670 -22.55 -0.21 -33.00
C MET A 670 -23.67 -0.90 -33.79
N TYR A 671 -23.85 -2.22 -33.65
CA TYR A 671 -25.05 -2.89 -34.22
C TYR A 671 -26.34 -2.33 -33.64
N GLY A 672 -26.38 -2.11 -32.32
CA GLY A 672 -27.51 -1.46 -31.64
C GLY A 672 -27.80 -0.07 -32.20
N CYS A 673 -26.77 0.77 -32.40
CA CYS A 673 -26.92 2.12 -32.98
C CYS A 673 -27.44 2.10 -34.42
N ILE A 674 -26.88 1.23 -35.27
CA ILE A 674 -27.31 1.13 -36.66
C ILE A 674 -28.75 0.58 -36.73
N GLY A 675 -29.06 -0.47 -35.96
CA GLY A 675 -30.41 -1.03 -35.87
C GLY A 675 -31.44 -0.02 -35.36
N PHE A 676 -31.12 0.72 -34.29
CA PHE A 676 -31.97 1.80 -33.80
C PHE A 676 -32.18 2.88 -34.87
N THR A 677 -31.15 3.24 -35.63
CA THR A 677 -31.26 4.23 -36.70
C THR A 677 -32.17 3.73 -37.83
N VAL A 678 -32.12 2.44 -38.20
CA VAL A 678 -33.05 1.84 -39.17
C VAL A 678 -34.49 1.93 -38.69
N CYS A 679 -34.77 1.55 -37.44
CA CYS A 679 -36.11 1.66 -36.84
C CYS A 679 -36.60 3.11 -36.80
N TYR A 680 -35.73 4.03 -36.37
CA TYR A 680 -36.00 5.46 -36.33
C TYR A 680 -36.35 6.01 -37.73
N GLN A 681 -35.62 5.60 -38.76
CA GLN A 681 -35.89 5.99 -40.15
C GLN A 681 -37.23 5.44 -40.66
N ALA A 682 -37.58 4.20 -40.32
CA ALA A 682 -38.88 3.62 -40.67
C ALA A 682 -40.06 4.38 -40.02
N ILE A 683 -39.88 4.83 -38.77
CA ILE A 683 -40.86 5.66 -38.06
C ILE A 683 -41.01 7.03 -38.74
N LEU A 684 -39.88 7.67 -39.10
CA LEU A 684 -39.89 8.95 -39.81
C LEU A 684 -40.62 8.87 -41.17
N ILE A 685 -40.37 7.82 -41.97
CA ILE A 685 -41.06 7.60 -43.25
C ILE A 685 -42.56 7.45 -43.03
N THR A 686 -42.95 6.67 -42.02
CA THR A 686 -44.37 6.45 -41.69
C THR A 686 -45.07 7.77 -41.33
N PHE A 687 -44.43 8.62 -40.52
CA PHE A 687 -44.97 9.94 -40.19
C PHE A 687 -44.97 10.92 -41.36
N TYR A 688 -43.99 10.81 -42.26
CA TYR A 688 -43.95 11.58 -43.50
C TYR A 688 -45.10 11.21 -44.44
N LEU A 689 -45.38 9.91 -44.64
CA LEU A 689 -46.50 9.42 -45.44
C LEU A 689 -47.86 9.85 -44.86
N LYS A 690 -47.96 9.97 -43.53
CA LYS A 690 -49.14 10.52 -42.83
C LYS A 690 -49.21 12.06 -42.83
N GLN A 691 -48.35 12.75 -43.60
CA GLN A 691 -48.28 14.22 -43.71
C GLN A 691 -48.04 14.96 -42.37
N LEU A 692 -47.43 14.32 -41.38
CA LEU A 692 -47.15 14.90 -40.05
C LEU A 692 -45.83 15.70 -40.05
N THR A 693 -45.76 16.74 -40.88
CA THR A 693 -44.53 17.50 -41.19
C THR A 693 -43.81 18.08 -39.96
N ARG A 694 -44.55 18.63 -39.00
CA ARG A 694 -43.97 19.17 -37.75
C ARG A 694 -43.31 18.10 -36.89
N THR A 695 -43.92 16.93 -36.78
CA THR A 695 -43.40 15.79 -36.01
C THR A 695 -42.12 15.26 -36.63
N VAL A 696 -42.09 15.16 -37.97
CA VAL A 696 -40.92 14.70 -38.73
C VAL A 696 -39.74 15.67 -38.59
N ALA A 697 -39.99 16.98 -38.68
CA ALA A 697 -38.96 18.00 -38.50
C ALA A 697 -38.35 17.96 -37.08
N LEU A 698 -39.19 17.85 -36.05
CA LEU A 698 -38.76 17.75 -34.66
C LEU A 698 -37.87 16.52 -34.43
N LEU A 699 -38.36 15.34 -34.83
CA LEU A 699 -37.63 14.08 -34.65
C LEU A 699 -36.27 14.13 -35.35
N ARG A 700 -36.21 14.67 -36.57
CA ARG A 700 -34.96 14.85 -37.32
C ARG A 700 -33.94 15.71 -36.58
N THR A 701 -34.35 16.86 -36.06
CA THR A 701 -33.48 17.73 -35.27
C THR A 701 -33.00 17.03 -33.99
N MET A 702 -33.88 16.27 -33.32
CA MET A 702 -33.50 15.48 -32.15
C MET A 702 -32.45 14.41 -32.50
N GLY A 703 -32.61 13.70 -33.62
CA GLY A 703 -31.63 12.70 -34.05
C GLY A 703 -30.24 13.28 -34.31
N ILE A 704 -30.17 14.45 -34.96
CA ILE A 704 -28.91 15.16 -35.22
C ILE A 704 -28.21 15.56 -33.92
N ILE A 705 -28.95 16.00 -32.90
CA ILE A 705 -28.37 16.46 -31.63
C ILE A 705 -28.01 15.28 -30.72
N LEU A 706 -28.88 14.28 -30.62
CA LEU A 706 -28.72 13.17 -29.67
C LEU A 706 -27.70 12.14 -30.12
N TYR A 707 -27.55 11.90 -31.43
CA TYR A 707 -26.68 10.85 -31.93
C TYR A 707 -25.20 11.02 -31.52
N PRO A 708 -24.56 12.20 -31.66
CA PRO A 708 -23.20 12.41 -31.17
C PRO A 708 -23.04 12.20 -29.66
N ILE A 709 -24.07 12.58 -28.87
CA ILE A 709 -24.08 12.40 -27.40
C ILE A 709 -24.13 10.92 -27.04
N ILE A 710 -24.94 10.13 -27.73
CA ILE A 710 -25.06 8.69 -27.52
C ILE A 710 -23.76 7.96 -27.86
N ILE A 711 -23.14 8.29 -29.00
CA ILE A 711 -21.87 7.67 -29.41
C ILE A 711 -20.74 8.00 -28.42
N THR A 712 -20.58 9.27 -28.05
CA THR A 712 -19.53 9.71 -27.11
C THR A 712 -19.74 9.14 -25.70
N GLY A 713 -20.97 9.19 -25.19
CA GLY A 713 -21.33 8.60 -23.90
C GLY A 713 -21.05 7.10 -23.85
N THR A 714 -21.20 6.40 -24.97
CA THR A 714 -20.98 4.95 -25.01
C THR A 714 -19.52 4.55 -25.09
N VAL A 715 -18.69 5.28 -25.85
CA VAL A 715 -17.24 5.03 -25.80
C VAL A 715 -16.73 5.15 -24.35
N PHE A 716 -17.23 6.15 -23.62
CA PHE A 716 -16.90 6.34 -22.21
C PHE A 716 -17.48 5.23 -21.32
N PHE A 717 -18.75 4.85 -21.51
CA PHE A 717 -19.41 3.80 -20.73
C PHE A 717 -18.79 2.42 -20.97
N SER A 718 -18.50 2.04 -22.21
CA SER A 718 -17.83 0.78 -22.55
C SER A 718 -16.43 0.72 -21.94
N TYR A 719 -15.69 1.83 -21.93
CA TYR A 719 -14.39 1.91 -21.25
C TYR A 719 -14.53 1.80 -19.72
N TYR A 720 -15.55 2.45 -19.16
CA TYR A 720 -15.86 2.39 -17.73
C TYR A 720 -16.24 0.97 -17.29
N LEU A 721 -17.15 0.33 -18.01
CA LEU A 721 -17.62 -1.03 -17.73
C LEU A 721 -16.45 -2.03 -17.74
N VAL A 722 -15.61 -1.96 -18.76
CA VAL A 722 -14.42 -2.80 -18.89
C VAL A 722 -13.34 -2.50 -17.84
N SER A 723 -13.29 -1.27 -17.32
CA SER A 723 -12.32 -0.92 -16.28
C SER A 723 -12.74 -1.31 -14.86
N HIS A 724 -14.02 -1.64 -14.65
CA HIS A 724 -14.61 -1.91 -13.34
C HIS A 724 -15.21 -3.33 -13.18
N ILE A 725 -15.35 -4.08 -14.28
CA ILE A 725 -15.57 -5.54 -14.28
C ILE A 725 -14.24 -6.25 -14.15
#